data_AF-A0AAN7UQ09-F1
#
_entry.id   AF-A0AAN7UQ09-F1
#
_cell.length_a   1.000
_cell.length_b   1.000
_cell.length_c   1.000
_cell.angle_alpha   90.00
_cell.angle_beta   90.00
_cell.angle_gamma   90.00
#
_symmetry.space_group_name_H-M   'P 1'
#
loop_
_entity.id
_entity.type
_entity.pdbx_description
1 polymer ?
#
loop_
_entity_poly.entity_id
_entity_poly.type
_entity_poly.pdbx_seq_one_letter_code
_entity_poly.pdbx_strand_id
1 'polypeptide(L)'
;MRNPRLPFIGRLSSSTHSSSNDITKAERLPWNLIGEAKDNLFNELERLYWIGVRQELESVLYTLRTWQASQYQKVSFEDESDNFIHGFDTFVDQVSEANRTFADEVAKWKGQVGGVSVDGYLEGLQRCAQGMATDQRSTQIKAELRQAVENRPNDESLRRRTRLLLQAAAFLDMEKLIEHRPPLDDLSYLKRPTIPQLKLDTVNRSGVPKFSPMRCSSCSNVIRGSMYRRATFGQETNQEQAEVVCEDCYREKFVGIVGFAKMYKHSILREAVNPQVSRQICLCDQVPHYDVSGKPLNLFPVDKETQHLKAQQPGSVECGLLKLPEVEAEAKYDGMQSLVSRKKTKNKLLAEEKKEYEEQEALKAKKQQKQYQRTKVTQQNHNSLDIDMETGAVLAVADAEADEDVPFFLKRHIENYPFGNVHMALRVGPLVFENGVAHTQGGALITLRESPVFHSQQLSETTRSLVLNGGDTRQLWWQQQPSGRPKRYKCVMKQVVGSPFTGLDPEDTFLENRIIDSLISASNIGFDDPGLSYQDRQNWIEDLLGPIMGDLKDLLRVRVSVYLKGITLRLLDPQTRLTWSPTSNNCQNFCDSVIDLNTFQSLFAPNHYQTKYPLYLMSFVCRPAEHNKPKIKSKLDVPRGLTEEYLLRFRYGRHDDADIVDTLQEYWYDWGAFGKNLYRYQDLFPWDCTEAFGRYPVSCGDCNLAKHVWAFPFDSWSIIALHLTRDHSHYPSNESERAGIISDAGWMKNRLLVLIALEKLTIAATEMAKNALFQRSTVWLHMQPQSALDRLKLGGIHRAQPFSHSYDQVSPLKSFPLRQVSGISATANSKNGEYHHYFTAPWAHLRFENQITEYELLRDGRMKLPDVEYATRLYHDYGVRTLADRDRVTDVEVAPSSYANFSDSGFSAEVSLAVELSDPAGGNCASGCGATECSAGPACSSGYDGGDGGGGDGGGDGCGGGDGG
;
A
#
# COMPACT_ATOMS: atom_id res chain seq x y z
N MET A 1 37.26 -2.76 60.83
CA MET A 1 36.93 -1.64 59.92
C MET A 1 37.71 -1.80 58.62
N ARG A 2 37.04 -1.52 57.49
CA ARG A 2 37.53 -1.35 56.10
C ARG A 2 37.84 -2.60 55.24
N ASN A 3 37.19 -2.59 54.07
CA ASN A 3 37.14 -3.54 52.95
C ASN A 3 38.48 -4.03 52.40
N PRO A 4 38.49 -5.23 51.79
CA PRO A 4 39.33 -5.53 50.64
C PRO A 4 38.52 -5.67 49.33
N ARG A 5 39.27 -5.59 48.25
CA ARG A 5 38.91 -5.33 46.85
C ARG A 5 38.32 -6.56 46.15
N LEU A 6 37.41 -6.30 45.20
CA LEU A 6 36.85 -7.27 44.24
C LEU A 6 37.90 -7.73 43.21
N PRO A 7 37.87 -9.00 42.76
CA PRO A 7 38.79 -9.55 41.78
C PRO A 7 38.29 -9.44 40.32
N PHE A 8 39.27 -9.38 39.41
CA PHE A 8 39.16 -9.61 37.98
C PHE A 8 38.47 -10.94 37.64
N ILE A 9 37.54 -10.95 36.67
CA ILE A 9 37.03 -12.18 36.04
C ILE A 9 37.24 -12.12 34.52
N GLY A 10 38.01 -13.12 34.07
CA GLY A 10 38.14 -13.77 32.77
C GLY A 10 37.41 -13.23 31.53
N ARG A 11 38.22 -12.99 30.49
CA ARG A 11 37.84 -12.97 29.08
C ARG A 11 37.07 -14.24 28.70
N LEU A 12 35.83 -14.10 28.26
CA LEU A 12 35.12 -15.12 27.50
C LEU A 12 35.62 -15.10 26.05
N SER A 13 36.14 -16.24 25.61
CA SER A 13 36.57 -16.51 24.25
C SER A 13 35.43 -16.32 23.26
N SER A 14 35.64 -15.46 22.28
CA SER A 14 34.81 -15.27 21.10
C SER A 14 34.66 -16.59 20.32
N SER A 15 33.47 -17.18 20.33
CA SER A 15 33.11 -18.24 19.39
C SER A 15 33.02 -17.65 17.98
N THR A 16 33.83 -18.18 17.08
CA THR A 16 33.78 -17.96 15.63
C THR A 16 32.35 -18.15 15.11
N HIS A 17 31.70 -17.08 14.69
CA HIS A 17 30.46 -17.13 13.91
C HIS A 17 30.74 -17.84 12.59
N SER A 18 30.21 -19.04 12.41
CA SER A 18 30.11 -19.68 11.10
C SER A 18 29.12 -18.84 10.27
N SER A 19 29.56 -18.37 9.10
CA SER A 19 28.73 -17.68 8.12
C SER A 19 27.48 -18.51 7.80
N SER A 20 26.32 -18.07 8.26
CA SER A 20 25.04 -18.72 7.98
C SER A 20 24.66 -18.48 6.52
N ASN A 21 24.43 -19.55 5.75
CA ASN A 21 23.93 -19.50 4.38
C ASN A 21 22.41 -19.31 4.29
N ASP A 22 21.74 -18.91 5.37
CA ASP A 22 20.28 -18.73 5.45
C ASP A 22 19.90 -17.25 5.60
N ILE A 23 18.79 -16.83 4.97
CA ILE A 23 18.28 -15.45 5.01
C ILE A 23 17.52 -15.12 6.30
N THR A 24 16.90 -16.11 6.94
CA THR A 24 16.14 -15.93 8.18
C THR A 24 16.87 -16.61 9.33
N LYS A 25 17.25 -15.84 10.36
CA LYS A 25 17.84 -16.37 11.60
C LYS A 25 16.74 -17.01 12.46
N ALA A 26 17.04 -18.16 13.06
CA ALA A 26 16.17 -18.86 13.99
C ALA A 26 16.98 -19.46 15.13
N GLU A 27 16.36 -19.71 16.29
CA GLU A 27 16.99 -20.42 17.39
C GLU A 27 17.17 -21.91 17.06
N ARG A 28 18.24 -22.52 17.57
CA ARG A 28 18.52 -23.94 17.34
C ARG A 28 17.73 -24.80 18.33
N LEU A 29 16.54 -25.23 17.91
CA LEU A 29 15.66 -26.15 18.65
C LEU A 29 15.78 -27.60 18.14
N PRO A 30 15.46 -28.62 18.97
CA PRO A 30 15.52 -30.02 18.55
C PRO A 30 14.34 -30.41 17.65
N TRP A 31 14.65 -31.10 16.54
CA TRP A 31 13.67 -31.66 15.61
C TRP A 31 13.41 -33.14 15.88
N ASN A 32 12.15 -33.56 15.76
CA ASN A 32 11.73 -34.95 15.88
C ASN A 32 11.30 -35.49 14.50
N LEU A 33 11.86 -36.64 14.09
CA LEU A 33 11.55 -37.27 12.80
C LEU A 33 10.12 -37.85 12.85
N ILE A 34 9.32 -37.55 11.82
CA ILE A 34 8.04 -38.22 11.57
C ILE A 34 8.24 -39.41 10.63
N GLY A 35 8.96 -39.19 9.53
CA GLY A 35 9.19 -40.21 8.49
C GLY A 35 9.32 -39.59 7.10
N GLU A 36 9.10 -40.41 6.07
CA GLU A 36 9.06 -39.93 4.68
C GLU A 36 7.84 -39.06 4.43
N ALA A 37 8.02 -37.93 3.76
CA ALA A 37 6.96 -36.96 3.53
C ALA A 37 5.87 -37.47 2.59
N LYS A 38 6.21 -38.37 1.66
CA LYS A 38 5.24 -38.98 0.74
C LYS A 38 4.08 -39.68 1.46
N ASP A 39 4.35 -40.24 2.64
CA ASP A 39 3.38 -41.01 3.42
C ASP A 39 2.71 -40.16 4.52
N ASN A 40 3.36 -39.07 4.96
CA ASN A 40 2.98 -38.35 6.19
C ASN A 40 2.57 -36.88 5.98
N LEU A 41 3.05 -36.22 4.92
CA LEU A 41 2.94 -34.76 4.77
C LEU A 41 1.48 -34.28 4.75
N PHE A 42 0.62 -34.92 3.96
CA PHE A 42 -0.79 -34.53 3.87
C PHE A 42 -1.49 -34.56 5.24
N ASN A 43 -1.36 -35.66 5.98
CA ASN A 43 -2.01 -35.85 7.29
C ASN A 43 -1.51 -34.84 8.32
N GLU A 44 -0.21 -34.56 8.32
CA GLU A 44 0.39 -33.59 9.24
C GLU A 44 0.06 -32.14 8.89
N LEU A 45 -0.03 -31.81 7.60
CA LEU A 45 -0.54 -30.51 7.15
C LEU A 45 -2.00 -30.33 7.53
N GLU A 46 -2.85 -31.32 7.31
CA GLU A 46 -4.27 -31.27 7.68
C GLU A 46 -4.44 -31.09 9.18
N ARG A 47 -3.66 -31.83 9.98
CA ARG A 47 -3.67 -31.66 11.43
C ARG A 47 -3.25 -30.26 11.85
N LEU A 48 -2.15 -29.75 11.31
CA LEU A 48 -1.66 -28.41 11.63
C LEU A 48 -2.67 -27.33 11.21
N TYR A 49 -3.29 -27.50 10.04
CA TYR A 49 -4.33 -26.61 9.54
C TYR A 49 -5.49 -26.49 10.54
N TRP A 50 -6.04 -27.62 11.03
CA TRP A 50 -7.15 -27.60 11.98
C TRP A 50 -6.78 -27.06 13.36
N ILE A 51 -5.51 -27.18 13.77
CA ILE A 51 -5.01 -26.48 14.97
C ILE A 51 -5.06 -24.97 14.76
N GLY A 52 -4.60 -24.48 13.61
CA GLY A 52 -4.67 -23.06 13.26
C GLY A 52 -6.10 -22.54 13.14
N VAL A 53 -7.00 -23.27 12.50
CA VAL A 53 -8.43 -22.90 12.42
C VAL A 53 -9.05 -22.73 13.81
N ARG A 54 -8.73 -23.63 14.75
CA ARG A 54 -9.20 -23.54 16.13
C ARG A 54 -8.70 -22.27 16.81
N GLN A 55 -7.41 -21.93 16.67
CA GLN A 55 -6.84 -20.70 17.24
C GLN A 55 -7.51 -19.44 16.70
N GLU A 56 -7.83 -19.43 15.40
CA GLU A 56 -8.56 -18.32 14.79
C GLU A 56 -9.99 -18.20 15.35
N LEU A 57 -10.71 -19.32 15.51
CA LEU A 57 -12.05 -19.29 16.13
C LEU A 57 -12.02 -18.84 17.58
N GLU A 58 -11.02 -19.24 18.35
CA GLU A 58 -10.82 -18.76 19.71
C GLU A 58 -10.60 -17.24 19.72
N SER A 59 -9.75 -16.72 18.83
CA SER A 59 -9.55 -15.27 18.68
C SER A 59 -10.84 -14.53 18.27
N VAL A 60 -11.66 -15.12 17.38
CA VAL A 60 -12.97 -14.56 17.00
C VAL A 60 -13.89 -14.52 18.22
N LEU A 61 -13.95 -15.60 19.00
CA LEU A 61 -14.81 -15.70 20.18
C LEU A 61 -14.42 -14.65 21.24
N TYR A 62 -13.13 -14.48 21.54
CA TYR A 62 -12.63 -13.43 22.43
C TYR A 62 -12.92 -12.02 21.91
N THR A 63 -12.78 -11.80 20.60
CA THR A 63 -13.08 -10.52 19.97
C THR A 63 -14.57 -10.17 20.11
N LEU A 64 -15.46 -11.12 19.83
CA LEU A 64 -16.91 -10.95 19.98
C LEU A 64 -17.30 -10.66 21.43
N ARG A 65 -16.72 -11.40 22.38
CA ARG A 65 -16.94 -11.16 23.81
C ARG A 65 -16.53 -9.74 24.19
N THR A 66 -15.35 -9.32 23.75
CA THR A 66 -14.82 -7.97 24.01
C THR A 66 -15.73 -6.91 23.44
N TRP A 67 -16.12 -7.02 22.16
CA TRP A 67 -16.93 -6.00 21.47
C TRP A 67 -18.38 -5.90 21.97
N GLN A 68 -18.89 -6.91 22.67
CA GLN A 68 -20.20 -6.88 23.30
C GLN A 68 -20.20 -6.25 24.71
N ALA A 69 -19.03 -5.98 25.30
CA ALA A 69 -18.95 -5.30 26.58
C ALA A 69 -19.58 -3.91 26.52
N SER A 70 -20.16 -3.47 27.64
CA SER A 70 -20.97 -2.23 27.73
C SER A 70 -20.24 -0.97 27.25
N GLN A 71 -18.91 -0.93 27.40
CA GLN A 71 -18.06 0.17 26.95
C GLN A 71 -17.98 0.30 25.42
N TYR A 72 -18.31 -0.75 24.66
CA TYR A 72 -18.24 -0.80 23.19
C TYR A 72 -19.61 -0.84 22.51
N GLN A 73 -20.69 -1.14 23.25
CA GLN A 73 -22.05 -1.21 22.71
C GLN A 73 -22.52 0.08 22.00
N LYS A 74 -21.96 1.24 22.38
CA LYS A 74 -22.29 2.55 21.80
C LYS A 74 -21.49 2.89 20.53
N VAL A 75 -20.59 2.01 20.07
CA VAL A 75 -19.79 2.25 18.87
C VAL A 75 -20.65 1.95 17.63
N SER A 76 -21.26 3.00 17.07
CA SER A 76 -21.89 2.99 15.76
C SER A 76 -20.95 3.54 14.69
N PHE A 77 -21.14 3.10 13.44
CA PHE A 77 -20.29 3.46 12.32
C PHE A 77 -21.14 3.70 11.07
N GLU A 78 -21.09 4.90 10.50
CA GLU A 78 -21.94 5.28 9.35
C GLU A 78 -21.72 4.38 8.14
N ASP A 79 -20.46 3.98 7.87
CA ASP A 79 -20.12 3.09 6.75
C ASP A 79 -20.65 1.66 6.93
N GLU A 80 -20.99 1.28 8.17
CA GLU A 80 -21.71 0.02 8.45
C GLU A 80 -23.11 0.14 7.82
N SER A 81 -23.85 1.21 8.09
CA SER A 81 -25.18 1.42 7.51
C SER A 81 -25.22 1.77 6.01
N ASP A 82 -24.09 2.12 5.40
CA ASP A 82 -24.02 2.45 3.98
C ASP A 82 -24.07 1.20 3.09
N ASN A 83 -25.21 0.93 2.48
CA ASN A 83 -25.37 -0.19 1.54
C ASN A 83 -25.03 0.17 0.08
N PHE A 84 -24.64 1.42 -0.18
CA PHE A 84 -24.34 1.89 -1.52
C PHE A 84 -22.94 1.42 -1.95
N ILE A 85 -22.86 0.34 -2.72
CA ILE A 85 -21.57 -0.22 -3.16
C ILE A 85 -21.36 0.09 -4.63
N HIS A 86 -20.51 1.09 -4.90
CA HIS A 86 -20.14 1.53 -6.24
C HIS A 86 -18.62 1.63 -6.38
N GLY A 87 -18.16 2.03 -7.57
CA GLY A 87 -16.73 2.23 -7.87
C GLY A 87 -16.04 1.02 -8.49
N PHE A 88 -16.71 -0.12 -8.55
CA PHE A 88 -16.18 -1.33 -9.20
C PHE A 88 -16.27 -1.29 -10.74
N ASP A 89 -16.89 -0.25 -11.30
CA ASP A 89 -17.14 -0.13 -12.75
C ASP A 89 -15.86 -0.15 -13.58
N THR A 90 -14.83 0.56 -13.12
CA THR A 90 -13.52 0.60 -13.81
C THR A 90 -12.85 -0.78 -13.77
N PHE A 91 -12.99 -1.52 -12.67
CA PHE A 91 -12.50 -2.89 -12.59
C PHE A 91 -13.25 -3.82 -13.57
N VAL A 92 -14.58 -3.73 -13.62
CA VAL A 92 -15.43 -4.51 -14.57
C VAL A 92 -15.00 -4.28 -16.01
N ASP A 93 -14.77 -3.02 -16.42
CA ASP A 93 -14.27 -2.70 -17.76
C ASP A 93 -12.89 -3.32 -18.00
N GLN A 94 -11.98 -3.16 -17.06
CA GLN A 94 -10.58 -3.59 -17.17
C GLN A 94 -10.43 -5.10 -17.39
N VAL A 95 -11.29 -5.92 -16.77
CA VAL A 95 -11.21 -7.38 -16.87
C VAL A 95 -12.08 -7.97 -17.99
N SER A 96 -12.92 -7.16 -18.65
CA SER A 96 -13.85 -7.63 -19.67
C SER A 96 -13.24 -7.65 -21.07
N GLU A 97 -13.46 -8.74 -21.81
CA GLU A 97 -12.89 -8.98 -23.14
C GLU A 97 -13.26 -7.89 -24.16
N ALA A 98 -14.54 -7.51 -24.19
CA ALA A 98 -15.06 -6.53 -25.15
C ALA A 98 -14.39 -5.16 -24.97
N ASN A 99 -14.31 -4.69 -23.72
CA ASN A 99 -13.63 -3.43 -23.37
C ASN A 99 -12.13 -3.49 -23.68
N ARG A 100 -11.46 -4.62 -23.41
CA ARG A 100 -10.04 -4.77 -23.76
C ARG A 100 -9.83 -4.72 -25.27
N THR A 101 -10.63 -5.47 -26.02
CA THR A 101 -10.54 -5.51 -27.49
C THR A 101 -10.71 -4.11 -28.07
N PHE A 102 -11.70 -3.37 -27.57
CA PHE A 102 -11.91 -1.98 -27.95
C PHE A 102 -10.73 -1.07 -27.58
N ALA A 103 -10.15 -1.22 -26.38
CA ALA A 103 -8.95 -0.47 -25.98
C ALA A 103 -7.75 -0.73 -26.91
N ASP A 104 -7.55 -1.99 -27.32
CA ASP A 104 -6.48 -2.38 -28.26
C ASP A 104 -6.71 -1.79 -29.66
N GLU A 105 -7.96 -1.72 -30.13
CA GLU A 105 -8.34 -1.08 -31.39
C GLU A 105 -8.09 0.44 -31.34
N VAL A 106 -8.53 1.12 -30.29
CA VAL A 106 -8.28 2.56 -30.06
C VAL A 106 -6.79 2.86 -30.07
N ALA A 107 -5.97 2.03 -29.39
CA ALA A 107 -4.53 2.19 -29.36
C ALA A 107 -3.87 2.02 -30.73
N LYS A 108 -4.40 1.14 -31.59
CA LYS A 108 -3.94 0.98 -32.99
C LYS A 108 -4.28 2.21 -33.83
N TRP A 109 -5.50 2.74 -33.70
CA TRP A 109 -5.93 3.92 -34.45
C TRP A 109 -5.08 5.15 -34.11
N LYS A 110 -4.81 5.39 -32.82
CA LYS A 110 -3.95 6.51 -32.39
C LYS A 110 -2.52 6.41 -32.95
N GLY A 111 -2.00 5.19 -33.14
CA GLY A 111 -0.69 4.97 -33.76
C GLY A 111 -0.64 5.23 -35.27
N GLN A 112 -1.79 5.32 -35.95
CA GLN A 112 -1.91 5.43 -37.41
C GLN A 112 -2.19 6.87 -37.90
N VAL A 113 -2.37 7.85 -37.00
CA VAL A 113 -2.77 9.25 -37.32
C VAL A 113 -1.70 10.03 -38.14
N GLY A 114 -0.58 9.40 -38.51
CA GLY A 114 0.44 9.98 -39.41
C GLY A 114 0.10 9.96 -40.91
N GLY A 115 -1.03 9.40 -41.34
CA GLY A 115 -1.42 9.36 -42.75
C GLY A 115 -2.93 9.51 -42.94
N VAL A 116 -3.38 10.66 -43.48
CA VAL A 116 -4.78 10.89 -43.82
C VAL A 116 -5.13 10.06 -45.07
N SER A 117 -5.84 8.95 -44.89
CA SER A 117 -6.54 8.25 -45.98
C SER A 117 -7.99 8.73 -46.06
N VAL A 118 -8.50 8.86 -47.29
CA VAL A 118 -9.85 9.37 -47.63
C VAL A 118 -10.95 8.32 -47.36
N ASP A 119 -10.61 7.13 -46.86
CA ASP A 119 -11.57 6.12 -46.36
C ASP A 119 -12.22 6.48 -45.00
N GLY A 120 -11.90 7.66 -44.45
CA GLY A 120 -12.05 8.02 -43.03
C GLY A 120 -13.46 8.24 -42.45
N TYR A 121 -14.53 8.39 -43.25
CA TYR A 121 -15.88 8.63 -42.70
C TYR A 121 -16.65 7.36 -42.35
N LEU A 122 -16.75 6.40 -43.29
CA LEU A 122 -17.43 5.12 -43.04
C LEU A 122 -16.69 4.30 -41.98
N GLU A 123 -15.36 4.32 -42.04
CA GLU A 123 -14.54 3.70 -41.01
C GLU A 123 -14.74 4.40 -39.65
N GLY A 124 -14.81 5.74 -39.62
CA GLY A 124 -15.16 6.50 -38.42
C GLY A 124 -16.52 6.14 -37.84
N LEU A 125 -17.56 6.01 -38.67
CA LEU A 125 -18.90 5.57 -38.23
C LEU A 125 -18.90 4.14 -37.70
N GLN A 126 -18.18 3.22 -38.35
CA GLN A 126 -18.06 1.84 -37.89
C GLN A 126 -17.36 1.78 -36.53
N ARG A 127 -16.31 2.59 -36.32
CA ARG A 127 -15.62 2.73 -35.03
C ARG A 127 -16.55 3.28 -33.94
N CYS A 128 -17.33 4.31 -34.25
CA CYS A 128 -18.34 4.84 -33.32
C CYS A 128 -19.39 3.77 -32.95
N ALA A 129 -19.90 3.02 -33.94
CA ALA A 129 -20.86 1.96 -33.69
C ALA A 129 -20.30 0.82 -32.82
N GLN A 130 -19.04 0.42 -33.04
CA GLN A 130 -18.34 -0.57 -32.22
C GLN A 130 -18.12 -0.09 -30.77
N GLY A 131 -17.75 1.19 -30.59
CA GLY A 131 -17.64 1.82 -29.28
C GLY A 131 -18.99 1.80 -28.55
N MET A 132 -20.05 2.27 -29.20
CA MET A 132 -21.40 2.27 -28.63
C MET A 132 -21.89 0.87 -28.23
N ALA A 133 -21.64 -0.14 -29.07
CA ALA A 133 -22.02 -1.52 -28.75
C ALA A 133 -21.25 -2.09 -27.54
N THR A 134 -19.96 -1.75 -27.43
CA THR A 134 -19.12 -2.16 -26.30
C THR A 134 -19.57 -1.48 -25.01
N ASP A 135 -19.85 -0.18 -25.07
CA ASP A 135 -20.33 0.60 -23.93
C ASP A 135 -21.72 0.15 -23.47
N GLN A 136 -22.62 -0.17 -24.41
CA GLN A 136 -23.94 -0.73 -24.08
C GLN A 136 -23.81 -2.05 -23.33
N ARG A 137 -22.93 -2.95 -23.78
CA ARG A 137 -22.71 -4.25 -23.12
C ARG A 137 -22.08 -4.10 -21.73
N SER A 138 -21.09 -3.22 -21.59
CA SER A 138 -20.48 -2.91 -20.30
C SER A 138 -21.51 -2.31 -19.34
N THR A 139 -22.34 -1.37 -19.82
CA THR A 139 -23.40 -0.74 -19.05
C THR A 139 -24.43 -1.76 -18.57
N GLN A 140 -24.82 -2.71 -19.41
CA GLN A 140 -25.73 -3.79 -19.02
C GLN A 140 -25.16 -4.60 -17.85
N ILE A 141 -23.92 -5.08 -17.96
CA ILE A 141 -23.27 -5.87 -16.90
C ILE A 141 -23.20 -5.06 -15.60
N LYS A 142 -22.76 -3.80 -15.67
CA LYS A 142 -22.66 -2.92 -14.50
C LYS A 142 -24.03 -2.68 -13.85
N ALA A 143 -25.08 -2.47 -14.64
CA ALA A 143 -26.44 -2.27 -14.13
C ALA A 143 -26.98 -3.51 -13.42
N GLU A 144 -26.80 -4.70 -14.02
CA GLU A 144 -27.19 -5.98 -13.40
C GLU A 144 -26.45 -6.21 -12.07
N LEU A 145 -25.15 -5.91 -12.01
CA LEU A 145 -24.36 -6.05 -10.79
C LEU A 145 -24.80 -5.08 -9.70
N ARG A 146 -25.05 -3.80 -10.03
CA ARG A 146 -25.54 -2.81 -9.05
C ARG A 146 -26.89 -3.24 -8.48
N GLN A 147 -27.82 -3.65 -9.34
CA GLN A 147 -29.12 -4.14 -8.91
C GLN A 147 -28.99 -5.37 -7.99
N ALA A 148 -28.11 -6.32 -8.31
CA ALA A 148 -27.88 -7.51 -7.48
C ALA A 148 -27.31 -7.15 -6.09
N VAL A 149 -26.42 -6.16 -6.03
CA VAL A 149 -25.85 -5.68 -4.76
C VAL A 149 -26.89 -4.93 -3.93
N GLU A 150 -27.68 -4.05 -4.55
CA GLU A 150 -28.75 -3.28 -3.89
C GLU A 150 -29.86 -4.18 -3.31
N ASN A 151 -30.13 -5.31 -3.96
CA ASN A 151 -31.15 -6.28 -3.53
C ASN A 151 -30.71 -7.18 -2.36
N ARG A 152 -29.49 -7.04 -1.84
CA ARG A 152 -29.03 -7.87 -0.73
C ARG A 152 -29.75 -7.52 0.58
N PRO A 153 -30.14 -8.53 1.37
CA PRO A 153 -30.74 -8.29 2.68
C PRO A 153 -29.69 -7.69 3.65
N ASN A 154 -30.17 -6.83 4.54
CA ASN A 154 -29.37 -6.32 5.64
C ASN A 154 -29.29 -7.36 6.77
N ASP A 155 -28.07 -7.74 7.15
CA ASP A 155 -27.83 -8.52 8.36
C ASP A 155 -27.89 -7.60 9.60
N GLU A 156 -28.36 -8.16 10.73
CA GLU A 156 -28.22 -7.51 12.04
C GLU A 156 -26.74 -7.21 12.34
N SER A 157 -26.43 -6.08 12.97
CA SER A 157 -25.04 -5.62 13.17
C SER A 157 -24.14 -6.66 13.83
N LEU A 158 -24.62 -7.39 14.85
CA LEU A 158 -23.79 -8.43 15.50
C LEU A 158 -23.54 -9.64 14.59
N ARG A 159 -24.57 -10.11 13.86
CA ARG A 159 -24.42 -11.19 12.87
C ARG A 159 -23.42 -10.80 11.78
N ARG A 160 -23.57 -9.57 11.27
CA ARG A 160 -22.69 -8.99 10.27
C ARG A 160 -21.25 -8.93 10.77
N ARG A 161 -21.00 -8.33 11.94
CA ARG A 161 -19.65 -8.25 12.54
C ARG A 161 -19.04 -9.64 12.75
N THR A 162 -19.81 -10.63 13.22
CA THR A 162 -19.35 -12.03 13.33
C THR A 162 -18.95 -12.61 11.98
N ARG A 163 -19.75 -12.40 10.93
CA ARG A 163 -19.43 -12.82 9.56
C ARG A 163 -18.12 -12.19 9.08
N LEU A 164 -17.91 -10.89 9.32
CA LEU A 164 -16.68 -10.19 8.92
C LEU A 164 -15.44 -10.73 9.63
N LEU A 165 -15.55 -11.09 10.91
CA LEU A 165 -14.46 -11.75 11.64
C LEU A 165 -14.11 -13.12 11.04
N LEU A 166 -15.11 -13.90 10.62
CA LEU A 166 -14.91 -15.19 9.95
C LEU A 166 -14.31 -15.04 8.55
N GLN A 167 -14.71 -14.00 7.80
CA GLN A 167 -14.08 -13.66 6.52
C GLN A 167 -12.61 -13.24 6.71
N ALA A 168 -12.31 -12.44 7.75
CA ALA A 168 -10.96 -12.03 8.10
C ALA A 168 -10.08 -13.18 8.62
N ALA A 169 -10.68 -14.25 9.15
CA ALA A 169 -9.98 -15.50 9.46
C ALA A 169 -9.39 -16.14 8.17
N ALA A 170 -9.94 -15.83 6.99
CA ALA A 170 -9.30 -16.07 5.71
C ALA A 170 -8.90 -17.55 5.49
N PHE A 171 -9.77 -18.48 5.93
CA PHE A 171 -9.48 -19.92 6.02
C PHE A 171 -8.99 -20.55 4.72
N LEU A 172 -9.40 -20.03 3.55
CA LEU A 172 -9.03 -20.54 2.22
C LEU A 172 -8.29 -19.50 1.36
N ASP A 173 -7.80 -18.42 1.97
CA ASP A 173 -7.08 -17.38 1.24
C ASP A 173 -5.65 -17.82 0.97
N MET A 174 -5.06 -17.29 -0.10
CA MET A 174 -3.64 -17.44 -0.40
C MET A 174 -2.98 -16.08 -0.51
N GLU A 175 -1.81 -15.91 0.08
CA GLU A 175 -1.09 -14.64 0.12
C GLU A 175 0.42 -14.83 0.07
N LYS A 176 1.12 -13.93 -0.62
CA LYS A 176 2.58 -13.84 -0.53
C LYS A 176 2.94 -12.78 0.50
N LEU A 177 3.63 -13.19 1.55
CA LEU A 177 4.11 -12.31 2.61
C LEU A 177 5.49 -11.82 2.23
N ILE A 178 5.69 -10.51 2.22
CA ILE A 178 7.01 -9.91 1.99
C ILE A 178 7.54 -9.40 3.32
N GLU A 179 8.57 -10.07 3.82
CA GLU A 179 9.13 -9.78 5.12
C GLU A 179 10.30 -8.81 5.03
N HIS A 180 10.38 -7.92 6.02
CA HIS A 180 11.58 -7.13 6.21
C HIS A 180 12.73 -8.04 6.69
N ARG A 181 13.86 -7.95 5.99
CA ARG A 181 15.14 -8.49 6.42
C ARG A 181 16.21 -7.41 6.29
N PRO A 182 17.09 -7.24 7.29
CA PRO A 182 18.25 -6.39 7.12
C PRO A 182 19.14 -6.97 6.01
N PRO A 183 19.79 -6.13 5.19
CA PRO A 183 20.75 -6.62 4.20
C PRO A 183 21.82 -7.49 4.87
N LEU A 184 22.20 -8.61 4.23
CA LEU A 184 23.24 -9.49 4.76
C LEU A 184 24.57 -8.72 4.91
N ASP A 185 25.19 -8.82 6.09
CA ASP A 185 26.36 -8.00 6.47
C ASP A 185 27.56 -8.17 5.51
N ASP A 186 27.72 -9.37 4.94
CA ASP A 186 28.79 -9.70 3.98
C ASP A 186 28.55 -9.11 2.58
N LEU A 187 27.32 -8.65 2.30
CA LEU A 187 26.92 -8.04 1.03
C LEU A 187 26.72 -6.52 1.19
N SER A 188 27.72 -5.88 1.82
CA SER A 188 27.79 -4.44 2.12
C SER A 188 27.60 -3.47 0.93
N TYR A 189 27.46 -3.98 -0.29
CA TYR A 189 27.08 -3.22 -1.49
C TYR A 189 25.59 -2.81 -1.53
N LEU A 190 24.74 -3.37 -0.66
CA LEU A 190 23.27 -3.23 -0.68
C LEU A 190 22.69 -2.02 0.11
N LYS A 191 23.52 -1.24 0.83
CA LYS A 191 23.06 -0.02 1.54
C LYS A 191 22.97 1.17 0.58
N ARG A 192 21.77 1.43 0.07
CA ARG A 192 21.49 2.36 -1.04
C ARG A 192 20.79 3.65 -0.61
N PRO A 193 20.81 4.69 -1.47
CA PRO A 193 20.21 6.00 -1.17
C PRO A 193 18.68 5.94 -1.00
N THR A 194 18.23 6.17 0.23
CA THR A 194 16.82 6.46 0.57
C THR A 194 16.71 7.88 1.11
N ILE A 195 15.58 8.53 0.88
CA ILE A 195 15.28 9.88 1.36
C ILE A 195 15.25 9.86 2.91
N PRO A 196 16.12 10.61 3.60
CA PRO A 196 16.14 10.61 5.06
C PRO A 196 15.01 11.48 5.62
N GLN A 197 14.58 11.17 6.85
CA GLN A 197 13.92 12.17 7.68
C GLN A 197 14.94 13.26 8.02
N LEU A 198 14.51 14.52 7.94
CA LEU A 198 15.35 15.66 8.29
C LEU A 198 15.06 16.14 9.71
N LYS A 199 16.06 16.84 10.27
CA LYS A 199 15.94 17.66 11.48
C LYS A 199 16.56 19.03 11.23
N LEU A 200 16.11 20.02 11.99
CA LEU A 200 16.80 21.31 12.05
C LEU A 200 18.20 21.12 12.68
N ASP A 201 19.24 21.56 11.97
CA ASP A 201 20.63 21.55 12.47
C ASP A 201 20.95 22.91 13.09
N THR A 202 20.84 23.97 12.29
CA THR A 202 21.12 25.35 12.71
C THR A 202 20.28 26.33 11.89
N VAL A 203 20.15 27.57 12.36
CA VAL A 203 19.59 28.69 11.60
C VAL A 203 20.72 29.66 11.28
N ASN A 204 20.88 30.04 10.02
CA ASN A 204 21.96 30.94 9.62
C ASN A 204 21.64 32.41 9.99
N ARG A 205 22.61 33.33 9.79
CA ARG A 205 22.43 34.76 10.13
C ARG A 205 21.29 35.45 9.38
N SER A 206 20.92 34.94 8.21
CA SER A 206 19.79 35.40 7.40
C SER A 206 18.46 34.70 7.76
N GLY A 207 18.42 33.94 8.86
CA GLY A 207 17.22 33.21 9.29
C GLY A 207 16.92 31.93 8.51
N VAL A 208 17.67 31.60 7.46
CA VAL A 208 17.40 30.41 6.63
C VAL A 208 17.82 29.14 7.41
N PRO A 209 16.92 28.16 7.56
CA PRO A 209 17.22 26.93 8.27
C PRO A 209 18.18 26.06 7.47
N LYS A 210 19.12 25.42 8.17
CA LYS A 210 19.97 24.37 7.64
C LYS A 210 19.49 23.04 8.19
N PHE A 211 19.19 22.10 7.30
CA PHE A 211 18.71 20.78 7.67
C PHE A 211 19.82 19.73 7.61
N SER A 212 19.68 18.69 8.44
CA SER A 212 20.55 17.52 8.39
C SER A 212 19.74 16.23 8.58
N PRO A 213 20.25 15.06 8.12
CA PRO A 213 19.59 13.80 8.37
C PRO A 213 19.40 13.49 9.86
N MET A 214 18.17 13.16 10.26
CA MET A 214 17.85 12.73 11.61
C MET A 214 18.47 11.36 11.89
N ARG A 215 19.03 11.18 13.09
CA ARG A 215 19.64 9.92 13.54
C ARG A 215 18.85 9.34 14.70
N CYS A 216 18.72 8.02 14.70
CA CYS A 216 18.17 7.27 15.82
C CYS A 216 19.05 7.46 17.06
N SER A 217 18.44 7.81 18.18
CA SER A 217 19.11 7.95 19.48
C SER A 217 19.72 6.64 20.00
N SER A 218 19.16 5.48 19.66
CA SER A 218 19.65 4.17 20.12
C SER A 218 20.79 3.60 19.25
N CYS A 219 20.64 3.58 17.93
CA CYS A 219 21.64 2.96 17.02
C CYS A 219 22.46 3.96 16.19
N SER A 220 22.19 5.26 16.29
CA SER A 220 22.85 6.33 15.49
C SER A 220 22.67 6.23 13.97
N ASN A 221 21.91 5.25 13.47
CA ASN A 221 21.58 5.15 12.04
C ASN A 221 20.65 6.30 11.62
N VAL A 222 20.77 6.71 10.36
CA VAL A 222 19.88 7.72 9.77
C VAL A 222 18.48 7.12 9.64
N ILE A 223 17.48 7.86 10.11
CA ILE A 223 16.07 7.48 10.00
C ILE A 223 15.59 7.79 8.58
N ARG A 224 14.89 6.83 7.95
CA ARG A 224 14.48 6.91 6.53
C ARG A 224 12.98 6.69 6.28
N GLY A 225 12.28 6.12 7.24
CA GLY A 225 10.83 5.94 7.22
C GLY A 225 10.23 6.42 8.53
N SER A 226 9.11 5.82 8.93
CA SER A 226 8.47 6.07 10.22
C SER A 226 9.41 5.92 11.40
N MET A 227 9.11 6.67 12.46
CA MET A 227 9.94 6.78 13.66
C MET A 227 9.06 6.76 14.90
N TYR A 228 9.68 6.60 16.06
CA TYR A 228 9.00 6.59 17.34
C TYR A 228 9.59 7.66 18.24
N ARG A 229 8.74 8.48 18.83
CA ARG A 229 9.12 9.56 19.74
C ARG A 229 8.64 9.24 21.15
N ARG A 230 9.51 9.42 22.14
CA ARG A 230 9.09 9.34 23.54
C ARG A 230 8.21 10.55 23.89
N ALA A 231 6.99 10.30 24.35
CA ALA A 231 6.10 11.30 24.91
C ALA A 231 6.61 11.71 26.30
N THR A 232 7.09 12.95 26.44
CA THR A 232 7.45 13.54 27.73
C THR A 232 6.19 14.05 28.43
N PHE A 233 5.75 13.35 29.48
CA PHE A 233 4.64 13.80 30.32
C PHE A 233 5.13 14.85 31.33
N GLY A 234 4.54 16.06 31.27
CA GLY A 234 4.45 16.95 32.43
C GLY A 234 5.73 17.61 32.95
N GLN A 235 6.85 17.60 32.23
CA GLN A 235 8.02 18.42 32.57
C GLN A 235 8.39 19.34 31.41
N GLU A 236 8.33 20.64 31.67
CA GLU A 236 8.95 21.70 30.87
C GLU A 236 10.46 21.44 30.78
N THR A 237 10.85 20.54 29.89
CA THR A 237 12.22 20.38 29.45
C THR A 237 12.25 20.73 27.97
N ASN A 238 13.25 21.54 27.59
CA ASN A 238 13.44 22.05 26.24
C ASN A 238 13.15 20.96 25.20
N GLN A 239 12.35 21.29 24.17
CA GLN A 239 11.99 20.43 23.04
C GLN A 239 13.20 19.78 22.33
N GLU A 240 14.42 20.23 22.63
CA GLU A 240 15.69 19.82 22.02
C GLU A 240 16.18 18.40 22.36
N GLN A 241 15.55 17.65 23.29
CA GLN A 241 16.01 16.30 23.68
C GLN A 241 14.92 15.22 23.77
N ALA A 242 13.84 15.31 22.99
CA ALA A 242 12.91 14.18 22.88
C ALA A 242 13.61 12.98 22.21
N GLU A 243 13.65 11.82 22.89
CA GLU A 243 14.26 10.60 22.36
C GLU A 243 13.48 10.10 21.14
N VAL A 244 14.12 10.14 19.95
CA VAL A 244 13.57 9.58 18.70
C VAL A 244 14.33 8.33 18.32
N VAL A 245 13.62 7.23 18.08
CA VAL A 245 14.19 5.94 17.68
C VAL A 245 13.63 5.46 16.34
N CYS A 246 14.43 4.73 15.56
CA CYS A 246 13.95 4.08 14.34
C CYS A 246 13.05 2.89 14.68
N GLU A 247 12.25 2.46 13.71
CA GLU A 247 11.36 1.30 13.87
C GLU A 247 12.10 0.01 14.26
N ASP A 248 13.31 -0.24 13.74
CA ASP A 248 14.10 -1.43 14.12
C ASP A 248 14.45 -1.43 15.61
N CYS A 249 14.94 -0.30 16.12
CA CYS A 249 15.24 -0.17 17.55
C CYS A 249 13.97 -0.22 18.40
N TYR A 250 12.86 0.35 17.92
CA TYR A 250 11.57 0.24 18.58
C TYR A 250 11.15 -1.23 18.73
N ARG A 251 11.15 -1.98 17.63
CA ARG A 251 10.78 -3.41 17.62
C ARG A 251 11.72 -4.28 18.44
N GLU A 252 13.00 -3.95 18.47
CA GLU A 252 14.00 -4.75 19.19
C GLU A 252 13.94 -4.54 20.71
N LYS A 253 13.74 -3.29 21.16
CA LYS A 253 14.01 -2.87 22.55
C LYS A 253 12.84 -2.19 23.27
N PHE A 254 11.86 -1.68 22.54
CA PHE A 254 10.84 -0.77 23.09
C PHE A 254 9.38 -1.22 22.85
N VAL A 255 9.14 -2.32 22.13
CA VAL A 255 7.80 -2.92 22.02
C VAL A 255 7.27 -3.27 23.41
N GLY A 256 6.04 -2.87 23.69
CA GLY A 256 5.39 -3.03 24.99
C GLY A 256 5.80 -2.01 26.05
N ILE A 257 6.76 -1.11 25.77
CA ILE A 257 7.13 -0.03 26.68
C ILE A 257 6.20 1.18 26.44
N VAL A 258 5.50 1.60 27.49
CA VAL A 258 4.60 2.75 27.46
C VAL A 258 5.38 4.04 27.21
N GLY A 259 4.77 4.98 26.47
CA GLY A 259 5.29 6.33 26.28
C GLY A 259 6.09 6.55 24.99
N PHE A 260 6.09 5.60 24.05
CA PHE A 260 6.53 5.84 22.69
C PHE A 260 5.34 5.92 21.74
N ALA A 261 5.25 7.00 20.96
CA ALA A 261 4.24 7.18 19.93
C ALA A 261 4.88 7.10 18.54
N LYS A 262 4.20 6.43 17.61
CA LYS A 262 4.64 6.41 16.22
C LYS A 262 4.43 7.78 15.58
N MET A 263 5.36 8.18 14.73
CA MET A 263 5.26 9.34 13.85
C MET A 263 5.63 8.92 12.43
N TYR A 264 4.80 9.29 11.47
CA TYR A 264 5.17 9.17 10.07
C TYR A 264 6.33 10.11 9.75
N LYS A 265 7.10 9.73 8.73
CA LYS A 265 8.04 10.63 8.09
C LYS A 265 7.28 11.84 7.53
N HIS A 266 7.80 13.03 7.74
CA HIS A 266 7.08 14.27 7.45
C HIS A 266 8.03 15.42 7.09
N SER A 267 7.48 16.44 6.41
CA SER A 267 8.22 17.66 6.09
C SER A 267 8.60 18.40 7.36
N ILE A 268 9.89 18.74 7.49
CA ILE A 268 10.44 19.38 8.69
C ILE A 268 10.12 20.88 8.77
N LEU A 269 9.60 21.47 7.69
CA LEU A 269 9.46 22.93 7.55
C LEU A 269 8.59 23.53 8.66
N ARG A 270 7.47 22.89 9.00
CA ARG A 270 6.55 23.40 10.04
C ARG A 270 7.15 23.35 11.44
N GLU A 271 7.98 22.36 11.73
CA GLU A 271 8.68 22.26 13.02
C GLU A 271 9.86 23.23 13.10
N ALA A 272 10.55 23.46 11.97
CA ALA A 272 11.77 24.25 11.93
C ALA A 272 11.53 25.77 11.86
N VAL A 273 10.44 26.20 11.24
CA VAL A 273 10.19 27.62 10.94
C VAL A 273 9.16 28.18 11.91
N ASN A 274 9.64 28.59 13.09
CA ASN A 274 8.83 29.27 14.09
C ASN A 274 8.57 30.75 13.71
N PRO A 275 7.68 31.48 14.41
CA PRO A 275 7.36 32.87 14.07
C PRO A 275 8.58 33.81 14.03
N GLN A 276 9.55 33.62 14.93
CA GLN A 276 10.76 34.44 14.94
C GLN A 276 11.61 34.19 13.69
N VAL A 277 11.82 32.92 13.34
CA VAL A 277 12.58 32.51 12.16
C VAL A 277 11.88 33.00 10.89
N SER A 278 10.55 32.88 10.79
CA SER A 278 9.81 33.32 9.59
C SER A 278 9.95 34.82 9.32
N ARG A 279 9.97 35.66 10.36
CA ARG A 279 10.23 37.11 10.25
C ARG A 279 11.68 37.47 9.91
N GLN A 280 12.64 36.61 10.24
CA GLN A 280 14.05 36.82 9.85
C GLN A 280 14.28 36.49 8.37
N ILE A 281 13.55 35.49 7.85
CA ILE A 281 13.65 35.05 6.45
C ILE A 281 12.92 36.02 5.51
N CYS A 282 11.75 36.53 5.91
CA CYS A 282 10.97 37.45 5.09
C CYS A 282 11.59 38.85 5.12
N LEU A 283 11.94 39.37 3.94
CA LEU A 283 12.44 40.76 3.76
C LEU A 283 11.51 41.56 2.84
N CYS A 284 10.23 41.20 2.76
CA CYS A 284 9.28 41.84 1.88
C CYS A 284 8.65 43.06 2.56
N ASP A 285 8.85 44.25 2.01
CA ASP A 285 8.34 45.51 2.59
C ASP A 285 6.80 45.56 2.68
N GLN A 286 6.11 44.86 1.78
CA GLN A 286 4.64 44.84 1.70
C GLN A 286 4.00 43.77 2.60
N VAL A 287 4.80 42.98 3.33
CA VAL A 287 4.29 41.95 4.22
C VAL A 287 4.32 42.50 5.65
N PRO A 288 3.18 42.56 6.37
CA PRO A 288 3.17 43.02 7.75
C PRO A 288 3.86 41.99 8.65
N HIS A 289 4.90 42.42 9.38
CA HIS A 289 5.61 41.57 10.35
C HIS A 289 4.97 41.60 11.75
N TYR A 290 4.11 42.58 12.00
CA TYR A 290 3.42 42.81 13.27
C TYR A 290 1.95 43.10 12.98
N ASP A 291 1.08 42.69 13.90
CA ASP A 291 -0.33 43.02 13.83
C ASP A 291 -0.58 44.48 14.25
N VAL A 292 -1.85 44.91 14.18
CA VAL A 292 -2.29 46.26 14.56
C VAL A 292 -2.00 46.60 16.04
N SER A 293 -1.76 45.60 16.88
CA SER A 293 -1.41 45.75 18.30
C SER A 293 0.10 45.70 18.54
N GLY A 294 0.91 45.63 17.48
CA GLY A 294 2.37 45.50 17.56
C GLY A 294 2.85 44.10 17.94
N LYS A 295 1.97 43.09 17.95
CA LYS A 295 2.36 41.71 18.25
C LYS A 295 2.99 41.07 17.01
N PRO A 296 4.12 40.36 17.16
CA PRO A 296 4.77 39.69 16.05
C PRO A 296 3.87 38.67 15.35
N LEU A 297 3.72 38.79 14.03
CA LEU A 297 2.97 37.85 13.20
C LEU A 297 3.78 36.60 12.87
N ASN A 298 3.06 35.50 12.63
CA ASN A 298 3.65 34.30 12.06
C ASN A 298 3.54 34.34 10.52
N LEU A 299 4.69 34.42 9.84
CA LEU A 299 4.76 34.56 8.39
C LEU A 299 4.89 33.20 7.66
N PHE A 300 5.01 32.10 8.40
CA PHE A 300 5.07 30.75 7.83
C PHE A 300 4.13 29.81 8.58
N PRO A 301 3.32 28.99 7.89
CA PRO A 301 3.22 28.85 6.45
C PRO A 301 2.71 30.10 5.72
N VAL A 302 3.08 30.25 4.45
CA VAL A 302 2.81 31.44 3.63
C VAL A 302 1.34 31.48 3.21
N ASP A 303 0.73 32.66 3.31
CA ASP A 303 -0.61 32.90 2.76
C ASP A 303 -0.51 33.29 1.28
N LYS A 304 -1.45 32.84 0.44
CA LYS A 304 -1.50 33.25 -0.97
C LYS A 304 -1.88 34.72 -1.13
N GLU A 305 -2.65 35.25 -0.17
CA GLU A 305 -3.12 36.63 -0.19
C GLU A 305 -2.03 37.63 0.22
N THR A 306 -0.98 37.18 0.91
CA THR A 306 0.14 38.04 1.30
C THR A 306 1.09 38.27 0.13
N GLN A 307 1.45 39.54 -0.10
CA GLN A 307 2.26 39.97 -1.25
C GLN A 307 3.77 39.71 -1.03
N HIS A 308 4.14 38.44 -0.86
CA HIS A 308 5.55 38.05 -0.88
C HIS A 308 6.14 38.24 -2.29
N LEU A 309 7.36 38.77 -2.37
CA LEU A 309 8.09 38.94 -3.62
C LEU A 309 8.34 37.57 -4.28
N LYS A 310 7.72 37.33 -5.44
CA LYS A 310 7.95 36.16 -6.29
C LYS A 310 8.96 36.49 -7.37
N ALA A 311 9.89 35.57 -7.69
CA ALA A 311 10.84 35.79 -8.78
C ALA A 311 10.11 35.91 -10.12
N GLN A 312 10.18 37.06 -10.78
CA GLN A 312 9.58 37.23 -12.12
C GLN A 312 10.53 36.83 -13.26
N GLN A 313 11.84 36.85 -13.00
CA GLN A 313 12.91 36.53 -13.97
C GLN A 313 14.12 35.85 -13.31
N PRO A 314 14.94 35.09 -14.07
CA PRO A 314 16.17 34.49 -13.54
C PRO A 314 17.09 35.56 -12.95
N GLY A 315 17.48 35.39 -11.68
CA GLY A 315 18.35 36.34 -10.97
C GLY A 315 17.63 37.47 -10.23
N SER A 316 16.29 37.52 -10.27
CA SER A 316 15.50 38.44 -9.42
C SER A 316 15.46 38.00 -7.95
N VAL A 317 15.29 38.96 -7.05
CA VAL A 317 15.17 38.70 -5.60
C VAL A 317 13.78 38.12 -5.30
N GLU A 318 13.76 36.98 -4.63
CA GLU A 318 12.54 36.31 -4.19
C GLU A 318 12.56 36.16 -2.66
N CYS A 319 11.37 36.21 -2.07
CA CYS A 319 11.17 36.01 -0.64
C CYS A 319 11.76 34.67 -0.19
N GLY A 320 12.63 34.68 0.83
CA GLY A 320 13.26 33.45 1.32
C GLY A 320 12.28 32.40 1.82
N LEU A 321 11.07 32.78 2.24
CA LEU A 321 10.02 31.85 2.68
C LEU A 321 9.50 30.97 1.53
N LEU A 322 9.49 31.50 0.31
CA LEU A 322 9.07 30.76 -0.89
C LEU A 322 10.11 29.73 -1.33
N LYS A 323 11.38 29.91 -0.93
CA LYS A 323 12.50 29.00 -1.25
C LYS A 323 12.69 27.88 -0.24
N LEU A 324 11.98 27.89 0.88
CA LEU A 324 12.11 26.85 1.92
C LEU A 324 11.89 25.41 1.40
N PRO A 325 10.94 25.12 0.48
CA PRO A 325 10.79 23.79 -0.09
C PRO A 325 12.01 23.34 -0.92
N GLU A 326 12.70 24.26 -1.58
CA GLU A 326 13.94 23.98 -2.33
C GLU A 326 15.07 23.64 -1.35
N VAL A 327 15.20 24.40 -0.26
CA VAL A 327 16.19 24.13 0.81
C VAL A 327 15.96 22.75 1.44
N GLU A 328 14.70 22.38 1.68
CA GLU A 328 14.36 21.03 2.17
C GLU A 328 14.69 19.94 1.12
N ALA A 329 14.33 20.16 -0.15
CA ALA A 329 14.60 19.21 -1.23
C ALA A 329 16.11 18.98 -1.44
N GLU A 330 16.91 20.03 -1.42
CA GLU A 330 18.37 19.95 -1.49
C GLU A 330 18.93 19.16 -0.30
N ALA A 331 18.46 19.43 0.93
CA ALA A 331 18.91 18.69 2.10
C ALA A 331 18.51 17.20 2.06
N LYS A 332 17.31 16.89 1.54
CA LYS A 332 16.86 15.50 1.30
C LYS A 332 17.77 14.81 0.26
N TYR A 333 18.07 15.49 -0.84
CA TYR A 333 18.94 14.99 -1.89
C TYR A 333 20.38 14.76 -1.39
N ASP A 334 20.97 15.72 -0.69
CA ASP A 334 22.31 15.62 -0.10
C ASP A 334 22.39 14.52 0.96
N GLY A 335 21.38 14.47 1.83
CA GLY A 335 21.26 13.44 2.85
C GLY A 335 21.18 12.03 2.24
N MET A 336 20.43 11.88 1.15
CA MET A 336 20.35 10.67 0.35
C MET A 336 21.72 10.31 -0.27
N GLN A 337 22.49 11.30 -0.79
CA GLN A 337 23.82 11.06 -1.37
C GLN A 337 24.92 10.71 -0.36
N SER A 338 24.80 11.15 0.90
CA SER A 338 25.85 11.03 1.92
C SER A 338 26.32 9.59 2.20
N LEU A 339 25.51 8.57 1.87
CA LEU A 339 25.89 7.15 1.91
C LEU A 339 26.94 6.78 0.83
N VAL A 340 26.85 7.41 -0.35
CA VAL A 340 27.70 7.11 -1.52
C VAL A 340 29.10 7.72 -1.34
N SER A 341 29.19 8.91 -0.75
CA SER A 341 30.45 9.65 -0.56
C SER A 341 31.40 8.99 0.45
N ARG A 342 30.86 8.35 1.51
CA ARG A 342 31.69 7.56 2.46
C ARG A 342 32.40 6.39 1.77
N LYS A 343 31.81 5.84 0.70
CA LYS A 343 32.37 4.73 -0.09
C LYS A 343 33.55 5.19 -0.96
N LYS A 344 33.50 6.40 -1.54
CA LYS A 344 34.65 6.99 -2.26
C LYS A 344 35.86 7.20 -1.34
N THR A 345 35.64 7.70 -0.13
CA THR A 345 36.74 7.93 0.83
C THR A 345 37.34 6.61 1.34
N LYS A 346 36.50 5.61 1.65
CA LYS A 346 36.98 4.30 2.14
C LYS A 346 37.70 3.49 1.04
N ASN A 347 37.21 3.52 -0.20
CA ASN A 347 37.86 2.85 -1.32
C ASN A 347 39.17 3.54 -1.73
N LYS A 348 39.25 4.87 -1.59
CA LYS A 348 40.49 5.62 -1.82
C LYS A 348 41.55 5.27 -0.77
N LEU A 349 41.17 5.19 0.50
CA LEU A 349 42.07 4.76 1.59
C LEU A 349 42.54 3.31 1.43
N LEU A 350 41.65 2.38 1.06
CA LEU A 350 42.01 0.98 0.80
C LEU A 350 42.90 0.82 -0.44
N ALA A 351 42.70 1.63 -1.48
CA ALA A 351 43.56 1.62 -2.67
C ALA A 351 44.94 2.22 -2.38
N GLU A 352 45.01 3.24 -1.53
CA GLU A 352 46.27 3.83 -1.05
C GLU A 352 47.03 2.85 -0.15
N GLU A 353 46.37 2.16 0.79
CA GLU A 353 46.97 1.09 1.61
C GLU A 353 47.47 -0.09 0.77
N LYS A 354 46.69 -0.52 -0.23
CA LYS A 354 47.09 -1.61 -1.12
C LYS A 354 48.31 -1.22 -1.97
N LYS A 355 48.38 0.03 -2.42
CA LYS A 355 49.51 0.55 -3.19
C LYS A 355 50.77 0.68 -2.32
N GLU A 356 50.65 1.11 -1.07
CA GLU A 356 51.78 1.10 -0.11
C GLU A 356 52.27 -0.31 0.18
N TYR A 357 51.36 -1.28 0.33
CA TYR A 357 51.72 -2.68 0.57
C TYR A 357 52.44 -3.30 -0.65
N GLU A 358 51.92 -3.06 -1.86
CA GLU A 358 52.53 -3.52 -3.13
C GLU A 358 53.89 -2.85 -3.40
N GLU A 359 54.06 -1.57 -3.07
CA GLU A 359 55.36 -0.88 -3.15
C GLU A 359 56.37 -1.44 -2.13
N GLN A 360 55.94 -1.75 -0.91
CA GLN A 360 56.80 -2.38 0.11
C GLN A 360 57.19 -3.82 -0.25
N GLU A 361 56.28 -4.60 -0.83
CA GLU A 361 56.55 -5.93 -1.39
C GLU A 361 57.52 -5.85 -2.59
N ALA A 362 57.33 -4.91 -3.51
CA ALA A 362 58.24 -4.71 -4.64
C ALA A 362 59.65 -4.27 -4.20
N LEU A 363 59.77 -3.48 -3.12
CA LEU A 363 61.05 -3.11 -2.52
C LEU A 363 61.73 -4.29 -1.79
N LYS A 364 60.96 -5.21 -1.21
CA LYS A 364 61.48 -6.47 -0.62
C LYS A 364 61.88 -7.48 -1.70
N ALA A 365 61.10 -7.61 -2.77
CA ALA A 365 61.38 -8.49 -3.91
C ALA A 365 62.63 -8.04 -4.70
N LYS A 366 62.85 -6.72 -4.85
CA LYS A 366 64.08 -6.17 -5.45
C LYS A 366 65.35 -6.40 -4.61
N LYS A 367 65.22 -6.69 -3.31
CA LYS A 367 66.36 -7.08 -2.46
C LYS A 367 66.66 -8.58 -2.47
N GLN A 368 65.77 -9.41 -3.02
CA GLN A 368 65.95 -10.87 -3.05
C GLN A 368 66.14 -11.46 -4.46
N GLN A 369 65.87 -10.72 -5.54
CA GLN A 369 66.16 -11.14 -6.93
C GLN A 369 67.53 -10.65 -7.45
N LYS A 370 68.59 -10.90 -6.68
CA LYS A 370 69.97 -10.89 -7.17
C LYS A 370 70.65 -12.25 -6.97
N GLN A 371 69.91 -13.33 -7.21
CA GLN A 371 70.50 -14.65 -7.40
C GLN A 371 69.51 -15.54 -8.16
N TYR A 372 70.01 -16.07 -9.28
CA TYR A 372 69.48 -17.16 -10.08
C TYR A 372 68.36 -16.89 -11.11
N GLN A 373 68.80 -16.71 -12.36
CA GLN A 373 68.04 -16.96 -13.59
C GLN A 373 68.26 -18.42 -14.07
N ARG A 374 67.30 -18.89 -14.89
CA ARG A 374 67.18 -20.15 -15.67
C ARG A 374 66.54 -21.31 -14.88
N THR A 375 65.43 -21.92 -15.31
CA THR A 375 65.12 -22.43 -16.67
C THR A 375 63.60 -22.67 -16.85
N LYS A 376 63.11 -22.46 -18.09
CA LYS A 376 61.82 -22.87 -18.70
C LYS A 376 61.53 -24.39 -18.50
N VAL A 377 60.34 -25.00 -18.59
CA VAL A 377 58.93 -24.71 -18.96
C VAL A 377 58.14 -26.00 -18.61
N THR A 378 56.83 -25.92 -18.28
CA THR A 378 55.67 -26.64 -18.89
C THR A 378 54.49 -26.83 -17.92
N GLN A 379 53.38 -26.16 -18.29
CA GLN A 379 51.95 -26.49 -18.14
C GLN A 379 51.20 -26.51 -16.79
N GLN A 380 50.18 -25.64 -16.83
CA GLN A 380 48.76 -25.82 -16.49
C GLN A 380 48.20 -25.23 -15.17
N ASN A 381 47.07 -24.55 -15.38
CA ASN A 381 46.06 -24.05 -14.45
C ASN A 381 46.39 -22.78 -13.65
N HIS A 382 45.81 -21.65 -14.04
CA HIS A 382 44.55 -21.19 -13.46
C HIS A 382 44.01 -19.96 -14.20
N ASN A 383 42.69 -19.94 -14.35
CA ASN A 383 41.88 -18.83 -14.84
C ASN A 383 42.09 -17.57 -13.99
N SER A 384 42.53 -16.49 -14.64
CA SER A 384 42.25 -15.11 -14.25
C SER A 384 41.65 -14.44 -15.48
N LEU A 385 40.36 -14.08 -15.38
CA LEU A 385 39.70 -13.26 -16.38
C LEU A 385 40.26 -11.85 -16.24
N ASP A 386 41.24 -11.54 -17.10
CA ASP A 386 41.63 -10.17 -17.37
C ASP A 386 40.47 -9.43 -18.04
N ILE A 387 40.15 -8.28 -17.47
CA ILE A 387 39.20 -7.31 -17.99
C ILE A 387 39.90 -6.64 -19.17
N ASP A 388 39.64 -7.13 -20.38
CA ASP A 388 40.08 -6.46 -21.59
C ASP A 388 39.26 -5.19 -21.80
N MET A 389 39.98 -4.08 -21.68
CA MET A 389 39.51 -2.72 -21.67
C MET A 389 39.44 -2.18 -23.11
N GLU A 390 38.63 -2.75 -24.01
CA GLU A 390 38.46 -2.11 -25.33
C GLU A 390 37.21 -2.44 -26.18
N THR A 391 36.25 -3.25 -25.72
CA THR A 391 34.95 -3.40 -26.43
C THR A 391 33.76 -3.51 -25.48
N GLY A 392 33.46 -2.43 -24.75
CA GLY A 392 32.39 -2.36 -23.75
C GLY A 392 31.04 -1.88 -24.29
N ALA A 393 30.55 -2.39 -25.42
CA ALA A 393 29.40 -1.78 -26.12
C ALA A 393 28.24 -2.70 -26.55
N VAL A 394 28.14 -3.98 -26.13
CA VAL A 394 27.08 -4.87 -26.72
C VAL A 394 26.14 -5.56 -25.72
N LEU A 395 26.32 -5.43 -24.39
CA LEU A 395 25.32 -5.93 -23.41
C LEU A 395 24.64 -4.82 -22.59
N ALA A 396 25.28 -3.64 -22.43
CA ALA A 396 24.72 -2.54 -21.65
C ALA A 396 23.65 -1.71 -22.39
N VAL A 397 23.50 -1.90 -23.71
CA VAL A 397 22.58 -1.10 -24.53
C VAL A 397 21.15 -1.63 -24.46
N ALA A 398 20.95 -2.93 -24.22
CA ALA A 398 19.61 -3.52 -24.07
C ALA A 398 18.97 -3.22 -22.71
N ASP A 399 19.76 -3.18 -21.63
CA ASP A 399 19.26 -2.88 -20.28
C ASP A 399 18.99 -1.38 -20.06
N ALA A 400 19.71 -0.49 -20.75
CA ALA A 400 19.56 0.96 -20.60
C ALA A 400 18.24 1.51 -21.18
N GLU A 401 17.61 0.80 -22.13
CA GLU A 401 16.29 1.15 -22.69
C GLU A 401 15.12 0.67 -21.80
N ALA A 402 15.36 -0.22 -20.82
CA ALA A 402 14.33 -0.79 -19.95
C ALA A 402 13.99 0.05 -18.70
N ASP A 403 14.80 1.07 -18.38
CA ASP A 403 14.77 1.80 -17.10
C ASP A 403 14.37 3.28 -17.24
N GLU A 404 13.37 3.60 -18.07
CA GLU A 404 12.74 4.94 -18.05
C GLU A 404 12.06 5.26 -16.71
N ASP A 405 11.67 4.21 -16.00
CA ASP A 405 10.86 4.17 -14.78
C ASP A 405 11.63 4.57 -13.51
N VAL A 406 12.95 4.55 -13.63
CA VAL A 406 13.86 4.86 -12.54
C VAL A 406 14.29 6.32 -12.68
N PRO A 407 14.08 7.16 -11.64
CA PRO A 407 14.57 8.53 -11.63
C PRO A 407 16.03 8.60 -12.07
N PHE A 408 16.38 9.56 -12.94
CA PHE A 408 17.69 9.58 -13.59
C PHE A 408 18.87 9.52 -12.60
N PHE A 409 18.73 10.15 -11.43
CA PHE A 409 19.74 10.16 -10.37
C PHE A 409 19.84 8.83 -9.59
N LEU A 410 18.86 7.94 -9.75
CA LEU A 410 18.84 6.58 -9.22
C LEU A 410 19.28 5.53 -10.24
N LYS A 411 19.33 5.84 -11.54
CA LYS A 411 19.75 4.88 -12.58
C LYS A 411 21.14 4.29 -12.33
N ARG A 412 22.07 5.10 -11.81
CA ARG A 412 23.42 4.64 -11.38
C ARG A 412 23.41 3.64 -10.21
N HIS A 413 22.24 3.40 -9.62
CA HIS A 413 22.02 2.51 -8.49
C HIS A 413 21.08 1.35 -8.87
N ILE A 414 20.84 1.06 -10.15
CA ILE A 414 20.05 -0.12 -10.54
C ILE A 414 20.92 -1.38 -10.35
N GLU A 415 20.34 -2.47 -9.84
CA GLU A 415 21.03 -3.73 -9.58
C GLU A 415 20.57 -4.81 -10.55
N ASN A 416 21.48 -5.73 -10.90
CA ASN A 416 21.13 -6.93 -11.67
C ASN A 416 20.22 -7.90 -10.88
N TYR A 417 20.17 -7.77 -9.53
CA TYR A 417 19.42 -8.66 -8.63
C TYR A 417 18.54 -7.87 -7.63
N PRO A 418 17.46 -7.25 -8.12
CA PRO A 418 16.64 -6.29 -7.37
C PRO A 418 15.95 -6.83 -6.12
N PHE A 419 15.82 -8.15 -5.99
CA PHE A 419 15.12 -8.79 -4.88
C PHE A 419 16.05 -9.50 -3.90
N GLY A 420 17.37 -9.31 -3.99
CA GLY A 420 18.36 -10.07 -3.19
C GLY A 420 18.17 -10.03 -1.67
N ASN A 421 17.50 -9.00 -1.12
CA ASN A 421 17.20 -8.85 0.31
C ASN A 421 15.72 -9.08 0.68
N VAL A 422 14.89 -9.45 -0.28
CA VAL A 422 13.45 -9.61 -0.07
C VAL A 422 13.19 -11.07 0.27
N HIS A 423 12.78 -11.34 1.50
CA HIS A 423 12.31 -12.66 1.87
C HIS A 423 10.80 -12.76 1.62
N MET A 424 10.37 -13.83 0.97
CA MET A 424 8.97 -14.09 0.66
C MET A 424 8.54 -15.42 1.24
N ALA A 425 7.35 -15.43 1.83
CA ALA A 425 6.68 -16.61 2.36
C ALA A 425 5.30 -16.75 1.71
N LEU A 426 4.76 -17.98 1.68
CA LEU A 426 3.40 -18.23 1.20
C LEU A 426 2.49 -18.55 2.38
N ARG A 427 1.43 -17.77 2.57
CA ARG A 427 0.35 -18.06 3.52
C ARG A 427 -0.82 -18.70 2.79
N VAL A 428 -1.30 -19.83 3.30
CA VAL A 428 -2.52 -20.51 2.82
C VAL A 428 -3.42 -20.82 4.02
N GLY A 429 -4.52 -20.09 4.13
CA GLY A 429 -5.37 -20.14 5.31
C GLY A 429 -4.56 -19.82 6.58
N PRO A 430 -4.57 -20.72 7.59
CA PRO A 430 -3.77 -20.56 8.79
C PRO A 430 -2.31 -21.03 8.65
N LEU A 431 -1.92 -21.65 7.53
CA LEU A 431 -0.56 -22.19 7.34
C LEU A 431 0.36 -21.18 6.65
N VAL A 432 1.64 -21.17 7.03
CA VAL A 432 2.69 -20.38 6.39
C VAL A 432 3.85 -21.29 5.97
N PHE A 433 4.32 -21.14 4.74
CA PHE A 433 5.37 -21.94 4.11
C PHE A 433 6.55 -21.06 3.71
N GLU A 434 7.76 -21.41 4.17
CA GLU A 434 8.95 -20.56 4.02
C GLU A 434 10.20 -21.39 3.74
N ASN A 435 11.06 -20.95 2.82
CA ASN A 435 12.40 -21.51 2.65
C ASN A 435 13.48 -20.55 3.16
N GLY A 436 14.70 -21.04 3.39
CA GLY A 436 15.82 -20.18 3.80
C GLY A 436 15.75 -19.71 5.25
N VAL A 437 15.00 -20.43 6.09
CA VAL A 437 15.04 -20.29 7.54
C VAL A 437 16.14 -21.17 8.10
N ALA A 438 16.98 -20.61 8.96
CA ALA A 438 18.09 -21.30 9.58
C ALA A 438 17.62 -22.52 10.38
N HIS A 439 18.48 -23.54 10.46
CA HIS A 439 18.24 -24.77 11.22
C HIS A 439 17.03 -25.60 10.75
N THR A 440 16.61 -25.46 9.49
CA THR A 440 15.50 -26.22 8.87
C THR A 440 15.95 -27.39 8.00
N GLN A 441 17.12 -27.97 8.29
CA GLN A 441 17.67 -29.09 7.50
C GLN A 441 17.79 -28.77 5.99
N GLY A 442 18.02 -27.49 5.65
CA GLY A 442 18.11 -27.01 4.26
C GLY A 442 16.79 -27.11 3.49
N GLY A 443 15.65 -27.11 4.17
CA GLY A 443 14.33 -27.36 3.60
C GLY A 443 13.34 -26.20 3.75
N ALA A 444 12.05 -26.53 3.69
CA ALA A 444 10.95 -25.60 3.91
C ALA A 444 10.35 -25.76 5.32
N LEU A 445 10.20 -24.64 6.03
CA LEU A 445 9.50 -24.52 7.29
C LEU A 445 8.00 -24.31 7.04
N ILE A 446 7.19 -24.95 7.88
CA ILE A 446 5.73 -24.83 7.85
C ILE A 446 5.24 -24.52 9.27
N THR A 447 4.62 -23.35 9.44
CA THR A 447 4.15 -22.83 10.73
C THR A 447 2.70 -22.40 10.64
N LEU A 448 2.12 -22.04 11.79
CA LEU A 448 0.87 -21.28 11.83
C LEU A 448 1.14 -19.80 11.58
N ARG A 449 0.16 -19.11 11.01
CA ARG A 449 0.18 -17.66 10.86
C ARG A 449 0.01 -16.97 12.21
N GLU A 450 0.41 -15.70 12.27
CA GLU A 450 0.01 -14.80 13.35
C GLU A 450 -1.48 -14.47 13.19
N SER A 451 -2.25 -14.59 14.28
CA SER A 451 -3.68 -14.29 14.26
C SER A 451 -3.92 -12.79 14.06
N PRO A 452 -5.02 -12.41 13.39
CA PRO A 452 -5.43 -11.03 13.25
C PRO A 452 -5.50 -10.29 14.59
N VAL A 453 -5.02 -9.04 14.63
CA VAL A 453 -4.93 -8.26 15.86
C VAL A 453 -6.20 -7.43 16.06
N PHE A 454 -7.20 -7.99 16.72
CA PHE A 454 -8.44 -7.27 17.08
C PHE A 454 -8.43 -6.72 18.52
N HIS A 455 -7.64 -7.33 19.39
CA HIS A 455 -7.46 -6.97 20.81
C HIS A 455 -6.02 -7.30 21.24
N SER A 456 -5.60 -6.84 22.42
CA SER A 456 -4.32 -7.22 23.02
C SER A 456 -4.18 -8.75 23.09
N GLN A 457 -3.22 -9.31 22.36
CA GLN A 457 -3.03 -10.76 22.29
C GLN A 457 -2.50 -11.32 23.61
N GLN A 458 -3.07 -12.44 24.06
CA GLN A 458 -2.39 -13.32 25.01
C GLN A 458 -1.34 -14.11 24.23
N LEU A 459 -0.08 -14.03 24.64
CA LEU A 459 1.01 -14.78 24.00
C LEU A 459 0.74 -16.28 24.16
N SER A 460 0.60 -17.00 23.05
CA SER A 460 0.59 -18.47 23.07
C SER A 460 1.95 -18.99 23.55
N GLU A 461 1.99 -20.02 24.39
CA GLU A 461 3.25 -20.45 25.01
C GLU A 461 4.16 -21.18 24.01
N THR A 462 3.61 -22.11 23.22
CA THR A 462 4.34 -22.85 22.19
C THR A 462 3.42 -23.26 21.03
N THR A 463 3.96 -23.28 19.82
CA THR A 463 3.24 -23.69 18.61
C THR A 463 3.98 -24.81 17.90
N ARG A 464 3.23 -25.79 17.41
CA ARG A 464 3.75 -26.87 16.58
C ARG A 464 4.22 -26.31 15.24
N SER A 465 5.40 -26.72 14.78
CA SER A 465 5.91 -26.44 13.43
C SER A 465 6.43 -27.71 12.77
N LEU A 466 6.43 -27.72 11.44
CA LEU A 466 6.93 -28.81 10.61
C LEU A 466 8.09 -28.32 9.74
N VAL A 467 9.01 -29.22 9.42
CA VAL A 467 10.03 -28.98 8.39
C VAL A 467 10.06 -30.12 7.42
N LEU A 468 10.06 -29.77 6.14
CA LEU A 468 10.30 -30.68 5.03
C LEU A 468 11.72 -30.46 4.52
N ASN A 469 12.61 -31.44 4.70
CA ASN A 469 14.01 -31.26 4.31
C ASN A 469 14.20 -31.14 2.77
N GLY A 470 15.31 -30.54 2.35
CA GLY A 470 15.60 -30.31 0.93
C GLY A 470 16.20 -31.50 0.17
N GLY A 471 16.32 -32.68 0.79
CA GLY A 471 16.94 -33.86 0.17
C GLY A 471 16.00 -34.63 -0.76
N ASP A 472 16.55 -35.52 -1.59
CA ASP A 472 15.79 -36.29 -2.60
C ASP A 472 14.70 -37.18 -2.00
N THR A 473 14.91 -37.70 -0.80
CA THR A 473 13.95 -38.57 -0.10
C THR A 473 12.90 -37.80 0.70
N ARG A 474 12.99 -36.46 0.79
CA ARG A 474 12.08 -35.54 1.49
C ARG A 474 11.54 -36.11 2.81
N GLN A 475 12.29 -35.96 3.88
CA GLN A 475 11.90 -36.34 5.23
C GLN A 475 11.14 -35.21 5.93
N LEU A 476 10.11 -35.60 6.68
CA LEU A 476 9.28 -34.69 7.47
C LEU A 476 9.65 -34.75 8.95
N TRP A 477 9.77 -33.56 9.55
CA TRP A 477 10.16 -33.36 10.93
C TRP A 477 9.17 -32.42 11.62
N TRP A 478 9.10 -32.49 12.94
CA TRP A 478 8.32 -31.55 13.75
C TRP A 478 9.07 -31.08 14.99
N GLN A 479 8.67 -29.91 15.49
CA GLN A 479 9.12 -29.38 16.77
C GLN A 479 8.01 -28.57 17.44
N GLN A 480 8.20 -28.26 18.73
CA GLN A 480 7.49 -27.17 19.39
C GLN A 480 8.40 -25.95 19.41
N GLN A 481 7.87 -24.83 18.93
CA GLN A 481 8.56 -23.56 18.90
C GLN A 481 7.88 -22.59 19.87
N PRO A 482 8.61 -21.85 20.72
CA PRO A 482 8.03 -20.75 21.47
C PRO A 482 7.43 -19.72 20.52
N SER A 483 6.41 -18.98 20.97
CA SER A 483 5.92 -17.84 20.19
C SER A 483 7.07 -16.87 19.92
N GLY A 484 7.40 -16.71 18.64
CA GLY A 484 8.43 -15.78 18.19
C GLY A 484 8.00 -14.33 18.40
N ARG A 485 8.94 -13.41 18.21
CA ARG A 485 8.58 -11.99 18.08
C ARG A 485 7.71 -11.82 16.82
N PRO A 486 6.70 -10.95 16.85
CA PRO A 486 5.88 -10.68 15.67
C PRO A 486 6.74 -10.30 14.49
N LYS A 487 6.49 -10.94 13.34
CA LYS A 487 7.21 -10.66 12.10
C LYS A 487 6.96 -9.22 11.65
N ARG A 488 7.88 -8.68 10.86
CA ARG A 488 7.77 -7.35 10.26
C ARG A 488 7.49 -7.52 8.78
N TYR A 489 6.24 -7.35 8.37
CA TYR A 489 5.86 -7.38 6.96
C TYR A 489 6.03 -6.00 6.33
N LYS A 490 6.64 -5.96 5.14
CA LYS A 490 6.68 -4.76 4.28
C LYS A 490 5.42 -4.64 3.45
N CYS A 491 4.92 -5.77 2.97
CA CYS A 491 3.74 -5.88 2.13
C CYS A 491 3.17 -7.29 2.24
N VAL A 492 1.86 -7.42 2.08
CA VAL A 492 1.16 -8.69 1.90
C VAL A 492 0.50 -8.62 0.52
N MET A 493 0.69 -9.62 -0.33
CA MET A 493 0.08 -9.65 -1.67
C MET A 493 -1.01 -10.71 -1.73
N LYS A 494 -2.26 -10.28 -1.88
CA LYS A 494 -3.38 -11.21 -2.04
C LYS A 494 -3.24 -12.03 -3.32
N GLN A 495 -3.28 -13.36 -3.23
CA GLN A 495 -3.26 -14.23 -4.42
C GLN A 495 -4.64 -14.82 -4.66
N VAL A 496 -5.30 -15.31 -3.61
CA VAL A 496 -6.63 -15.92 -3.68
C VAL A 496 -7.46 -15.43 -2.49
N VAL A 497 -8.72 -15.07 -2.76
CA VAL A 497 -9.75 -14.75 -1.76
C VAL A 497 -10.67 -15.97 -1.63
N GLY A 498 -10.83 -16.51 -0.43
CA GLY A 498 -11.66 -17.68 -0.16
C GLY A 498 -13.15 -17.43 -0.36
N SER A 499 -13.89 -18.48 -0.68
CA SER A 499 -15.36 -18.46 -0.82
C SER A 499 -16.20 -18.57 0.49
N PRO A 500 -15.71 -19.10 1.63
CA PRO A 500 -16.55 -19.28 2.81
C PRO A 500 -17.01 -17.96 3.45
N PHE A 501 -18.23 -17.97 4.00
CA PHE A 501 -18.89 -16.84 4.66
C PHE A 501 -19.20 -15.66 3.72
N THR A 502 -19.14 -15.86 2.40
CA THR A 502 -19.40 -14.82 1.39
C THR A 502 -20.82 -14.86 0.84
N GLY A 503 -21.57 -15.93 1.13
CA GLY A 503 -22.87 -16.20 0.52
C GLY A 503 -22.80 -16.54 -0.97
N LEU A 504 -21.64 -16.98 -1.48
CA LEU A 504 -21.44 -17.37 -2.88
C LEU A 504 -22.23 -18.64 -3.23
N ASP A 505 -22.16 -19.64 -2.36
CA ASP A 505 -22.86 -20.91 -2.54
C ASP A 505 -24.16 -20.96 -1.70
N PRO A 506 -25.33 -21.10 -2.34
CA PRO A 506 -26.60 -21.26 -1.62
C PRO A 506 -26.62 -22.48 -0.70
N GLU A 507 -25.90 -23.57 -1.02
CA GLU A 507 -25.87 -24.78 -0.18
C GLU A 507 -25.14 -24.54 1.14
N ASP A 508 -24.14 -23.64 1.15
CA ASP A 508 -23.36 -23.31 2.34
C ASP A 508 -24.09 -22.34 3.27
N THR A 509 -25.02 -21.53 2.74
CA THR A 509 -25.61 -20.38 3.44
C THR A 509 -26.26 -20.77 4.78
N PHE A 510 -26.96 -21.92 4.83
CA PHE A 510 -27.55 -22.42 6.07
C PHE A 510 -26.49 -22.74 7.13
N LEU A 511 -25.41 -23.42 6.73
CA LEU A 511 -24.34 -23.83 7.63
C LEU A 511 -23.50 -22.64 8.09
N GLU A 512 -23.21 -21.69 7.19
CA GLU A 512 -22.56 -20.42 7.54
C GLU A 512 -23.35 -19.66 8.62
N ASN A 513 -24.66 -19.55 8.46
CA ASN A 513 -25.53 -18.87 9.42
C ASN A 513 -25.57 -19.60 10.77
N ARG A 514 -25.62 -20.95 10.76
CA ARG A 514 -25.57 -21.75 11.99
C ARG A 514 -24.27 -21.53 12.78
N ILE A 515 -23.13 -21.49 12.09
CA ILE A 515 -21.82 -21.23 12.71
C ILE A 515 -21.80 -19.83 13.33
N ILE A 516 -22.28 -18.81 12.61
CA ILE A 516 -22.39 -17.43 13.10
C ILE A 516 -23.23 -17.37 14.39
N ASP A 517 -24.41 -18.00 14.38
CA ASP A 517 -25.33 -17.97 15.52
C ASP A 517 -24.78 -18.71 16.74
N SER A 518 -24.04 -19.79 16.49
CA SER A 518 -23.37 -20.55 17.55
C SER A 518 -22.23 -19.75 18.19
N LEU A 519 -21.46 -19.00 17.40
CA LEU A 519 -20.41 -18.11 17.92
C LEU A 519 -20.99 -16.95 18.75
N ILE A 520 -22.08 -16.33 18.27
CA ILE A 520 -22.79 -15.29 19.02
C ILE A 520 -23.28 -15.85 20.35
N SER A 521 -23.94 -17.02 20.32
CA SER A 521 -24.43 -17.68 21.53
C SER A 521 -23.30 -18.01 22.51
N ALA A 522 -22.18 -18.55 22.02
CA ALA A 522 -21.00 -18.87 22.83
C ALA A 522 -20.35 -17.62 23.44
N SER A 523 -20.31 -16.50 22.71
CA SER A 523 -19.70 -15.25 23.18
C SER A 523 -20.45 -14.59 24.35
N ASN A 524 -21.70 -14.99 24.60
CA ASN A 524 -22.47 -14.52 25.76
C ASN A 524 -22.07 -15.22 27.07
N ILE A 525 -21.31 -16.32 26.99
CA ILE A 525 -20.86 -17.09 28.16
C ILE A 525 -19.62 -16.41 28.77
N GLY A 526 -19.57 -16.32 30.11
CA GLY A 526 -18.49 -15.64 30.85
C GLY A 526 -17.21 -16.46 31.01
N PHE A 527 -16.62 -16.93 29.91
CA PHE A 527 -15.35 -17.68 29.93
C PHE A 527 -14.12 -16.80 30.19
N ASP A 528 -14.28 -15.48 30.12
CA ASP A 528 -13.25 -14.46 30.32
C ASP A 528 -13.15 -13.96 31.78
N ASP A 529 -13.89 -14.56 32.72
CA ASP A 529 -13.86 -14.19 34.13
C ASP A 529 -12.42 -14.31 34.70
N PRO A 530 -11.85 -13.22 35.27
CA PRO A 530 -10.54 -13.23 35.91
C PRO A 530 -10.41 -14.21 37.08
N GLY A 531 -11.54 -14.62 37.69
CA GLY A 531 -11.59 -15.59 38.78
C GLY A 531 -11.45 -17.05 38.37
N LEU A 532 -11.51 -17.37 37.06
CA LEU A 532 -11.35 -18.73 36.55
C LEU A 532 -9.89 -19.17 36.55
N SER A 533 -9.64 -20.44 36.91
CA SER A 533 -8.33 -21.04 36.69
C SER A 533 -8.06 -21.15 35.19
N TYR A 534 -6.78 -21.15 34.80
CA TYR A 534 -6.38 -21.33 33.41
C TYR A 534 -6.94 -22.64 32.81
N GLN A 535 -6.93 -23.73 33.59
CA GLN A 535 -7.41 -25.02 33.14
C GLN A 535 -8.92 -25.03 32.92
N ASP A 536 -9.68 -24.41 33.83
CA ASP A 536 -11.14 -24.35 33.70
C ASP A 536 -11.54 -23.51 32.48
N ARG A 537 -10.84 -22.40 32.25
CA ARG A 537 -11.02 -21.58 31.05
C ARG A 537 -10.74 -22.36 29.77
N GLN A 538 -9.65 -23.11 29.72
CA GLN A 538 -9.31 -23.92 28.54
C GLN A 538 -10.35 -25.02 28.30
N ASN A 539 -10.83 -25.69 29.35
CA ASN A 539 -11.89 -26.69 29.24
C ASN A 539 -13.20 -26.08 28.72
N TRP A 540 -13.58 -24.89 29.20
CA TRP A 540 -14.77 -24.20 28.71
C TRP A 540 -14.63 -23.82 27.23
N ILE A 541 -13.48 -23.28 26.81
CA ILE A 541 -13.24 -22.95 25.41
C ILE A 541 -13.30 -24.21 24.53
N GLU A 542 -12.75 -25.34 25.00
CA GLU A 542 -12.90 -26.65 24.36
C GLU A 542 -14.37 -27.04 24.16
N ASP A 543 -15.17 -26.98 25.22
CA ASP A 543 -16.59 -27.37 25.17
C ASP A 543 -17.40 -26.44 24.24
N LEU A 544 -17.08 -25.15 24.20
CA LEU A 544 -17.75 -24.16 23.35
C LEU A 544 -17.36 -24.29 21.87
N LEU A 545 -16.07 -24.44 21.59
CA LEU A 545 -15.57 -24.50 20.21
C LEU A 545 -15.77 -25.87 19.57
N GLY A 546 -15.89 -26.95 20.34
CA GLY A 546 -16.05 -28.31 19.82
C GLY A 546 -17.17 -28.47 18.78
N PRO A 547 -18.42 -28.11 19.10
CA PRO A 547 -19.55 -28.17 18.16
C PRO A 547 -19.36 -27.26 16.93
N ILE A 548 -18.88 -26.04 17.15
CA ILE A 548 -18.64 -25.04 16.09
C ILE A 548 -17.56 -25.53 15.11
N MET A 549 -16.51 -26.16 15.63
CA MET A 549 -15.47 -26.81 14.83
C MET A 549 -16.00 -27.99 14.02
N GLY A 550 -17.00 -28.72 14.52
CA GLY A 550 -17.70 -29.77 13.77
C GLY A 550 -18.36 -29.20 12.52
N ASP A 551 -19.18 -28.16 12.71
CA ASP A 551 -19.88 -27.46 11.63
C ASP A 551 -18.91 -26.84 10.61
N LEU A 552 -17.85 -26.19 11.10
CA LEU A 552 -16.85 -25.59 10.23
C LEU A 552 -16.06 -26.64 9.42
N LYS A 553 -15.78 -27.80 10.02
CA LYS A 553 -15.20 -28.93 9.29
C LYS A 553 -16.12 -29.41 8.20
N ASP A 554 -17.43 -29.52 8.45
CA ASP A 554 -18.39 -29.95 7.43
C ASP A 554 -18.45 -28.96 6.26
N LEU A 555 -18.35 -27.65 6.55
CA LEU A 555 -18.30 -26.59 5.53
C LEU A 555 -17.01 -26.61 4.68
N LEU A 556 -15.86 -26.81 5.33
CA LEU A 556 -14.55 -26.55 4.71
C LEU A 556 -13.79 -27.80 4.24
N ARG A 557 -14.03 -28.98 4.84
CA ARG A 557 -13.14 -30.15 4.69
C ARG A 557 -12.88 -30.54 3.25
N VAL A 558 -13.89 -30.52 2.39
CA VAL A 558 -13.73 -30.86 0.96
C VAL A 558 -12.78 -29.89 0.26
N ARG A 559 -12.97 -28.57 0.47
CA ARG A 559 -12.15 -27.51 -0.13
C ARG A 559 -10.72 -27.53 0.42
N VAL A 560 -10.57 -27.67 1.74
CA VAL A 560 -9.27 -27.80 2.42
C VAL A 560 -8.51 -29.01 1.88
N SER A 561 -9.17 -30.15 1.69
CA SER A 561 -8.53 -31.35 1.13
C SER A 561 -7.96 -31.08 -0.26
N VAL A 562 -8.67 -30.34 -1.13
CA VAL A 562 -8.17 -29.96 -2.47
C VAL A 562 -6.92 -29.08 -2.36
N TYR A 563 -6.96 -28.04 -1.52
CA TYR A 563 -5.82 -27.15 -1.30
C TYR A 563 -4.60 -27.91 -0.80
N LEU A 564 -4.77 -28.69 0.28
CA LEU A 564 -3.66 -29.40 0.92
C LEU A 564 -3.10 -30.53 0.04
N LYS A 565 -3.93 -31.22 -0.75
CA LYS A 565 -3.45 -32.18 -1.74
C LYS A 565 -2.61 -31.50 -2.82
N GLY A 566 -3.08 -30.39 -3.37
CA GLY A 566 -2.32 -29.60 -4.36
C GLY A 566 -0.97 -29.15 -3.80
N ILE A 567 -0.96 -28.57 -2.61
CA ILE A 567 0.27 -28.13 -1.92
C ILE A 567 1.20 -29.31 -1.63
N THR A 568 0.69 -30.43 -1.12
CA THR A 568 1.47 -31.64 -0.85
C THR A 568 2.15 -32.14 -2.12
N LEU A 569 1.41 -32.22 -3.24
CA LEU A 569 1.97 -32.64 -4.53
C LEU A 569 3.11 -31.72 -4.98
N ARG A 570 2.91 -30.39 -4.91
CA ARG A 570 3.94 -29.41 -5.28
C ARG A 570 5.15 -29.46 -4.35
N LEU A 571 4.94 -29.60 -3.03
CA LEU A 571 6.00 -29.73 -2.04
C LEU A 571 6.72 -31.08 -2.09
N LEU A 572 6.22 -32.08 -2.80
CA LEU A 572 6.91 -33.36 -3.05
C LEU A 572 7.54 -33.44 -4.44
N ASP A 573 7.15 -32.56 -5.37
CA ASP A 573 7.72 -32.48 -6.71
C ASP A 573 9.23 -32.14 -6.65
N PRO A 574 10.12 -32.99 -7.18
CA PRO A 574 11.56 -32.74 -7.25
C PRO A 574 11.95 -31.40 -7.89
N GLN A 575 11.12 -30.85 -8.78
CA GLN A 575 11.35 -29.54 -9.41
C GLN A 575 11.15 -28.37 -8.43
N THR A 576 10.35 -28.56 -7.39
CA THR A 576 10.14 -27.57 -6.33
C THR A 576 11.38 -27.51 -5.44
N ARG A 577 12.17 -26.44 -5.60
CA ARG A 577 13.42 -26.25 -4.86
C ARG A 577 13.15 -25.73 -3.44
N LEU A 578 13.16 -26.63 -2.47
CA LEU A 578 12.94 -26.32 -1.05
C LEU A 578 14.13 -25.61 -0.40
N THR A 579 15.36 -25.93 -0.81
CA THR A 579 16.56 -25.28 -0.30
C THR A 579 16.68 -23.86 -0.84
N TRP A 580 16.95 -22.92 0.05
CA TRP A 580 17.21 -21.54 -0.34
C TRP A 580 18.59 -21.38 -0.98
N SER A 581 18.69 -20.46 -1.93
CA SER A 581 19.91 -20.13 -2.65
C SER A 581 20.24 -18.66 -2.42
N PRO A 582 21.38 -18.34 -1.77
CA PRO A 582 21.83 -16.96 -1.59
C PRO A 582 22.10 -16.22 -2.91
N THR A 583 22.45 -16.94 -3.96
CA THR A 583 22.80 -16.35 -5.26
C THR A 583 21.57 -15.98 -6.08
N SER A 584 20.51 -16.79 -6.04
CA SER A 584 19.30 -16.54 -6.81
C SER A 584 18.14 -15.97 -5.99
N ASN A 585 18.27 -15.90 -4.65
CA ASN A 585 17.19 -15.62 -3.69
C ASN A 585 15.84 -16.21 -4.12
N ASN A 586 15.78 -17.54 -4.24
CA ASN A 586 14.66 -18.26 -4.87
C ASN A 586 13.36 -18.31 -4.03
N CYS A 587 13.18 -17.46 -3.01
CA CYS A 587 11.97 -17.44 -2.19
C CYS A 587 10.70 -17.20 -3.03
N GLN A 588 10.75 -16.27 -3.97
CA GLN A 588 9.63 -15.99 -4.86
C GLN A 588 9.27 -17.20 -5.73
N ASN A 589 10.27 -17.79 -6.39
CA ASN A 589 10.07 -18.98 -7.23
C ASN A 589 9.52 -20.17 -6.41
N PHE A 590 9.96 -20.31 -5.15
CA PHE A 590 9.41 -21.29 -4.22
C PHE A 590 7.92 -21.04 -3.97
N CYS A 591 7.52 -19.83 -3.58
CA CYS A 591 6.11 -19.49 -3.37
C CYS A 591 5.27 -19.71 -4.65
N ASP A 592 5.78 -19.29 -5.81
CA ASP A 592 5.11 -19.45 -7.11
C ASP A 592 4.93 -20.93 -7.48
N SER A 593 5.92 -21.79 -7.17
CA SER A 593 5.85 -23.22 -7.48
C SER A 593 4.83 -24.00 -6.64
N VAL A 594 4.46 -23.49 -5.47
CA VAL A 594 3.48 -24.12 -4.58
C VAL A 594 2.03 -23.76 -4.98
N ILE A 595 1.82 -22.59 -5.59
CA ILE A 595 0.49 -22.17 -6.07
C ILE A 595 0.15 -22.92 -7.37
N ASP A 596 -0.94 -23.69 -7.37
CA ASP A 596 -1.37 -24.41 -8.56
C ASP A 596 -2.09 -23.50 -9.56
N LEU A 597 -1.35 -23.07 -10.60
CA LEU A 597 -1.88 -22.22 -11.67
C LEU A 597 -3.13 -22.81 -12.33
N ASN A 598 -3.20 -24.12 -12.54
CA ASN A 598 -4.34 -24.77 -13.20
C ASN A 598 -5.64 -24.66 -12.39
N THR A 599 -5.52 -24.56 -11.08
CA THR A 599 -6.66 -24.42 -10.17
C THR A 599 -7.03 -22.95 -9.95
N PHE A 600 -6.03 -22.07 -9.83
CA PHE A 600 -6.25 -20.68 -9.38
C PHE A 600 -6.10 -19.61 -10.47
N GLN A 601 -5.82 -19.94 -11.73
CA GLN A 601 -5.62 -18.91 -12.76
C GLN A 601 -6.88 -18.11 -13.11
N SER A 602 -8.07 -18.69 -13.02
CA SER A 602 -9.31 -18.01 -13.41
C SER A 602 -9.68 -16.94 -12.40
N LEU A 603 -10.16 -15.77 -12.85
CA LEU A 603 -10.51 -14.67 -11.95
C LEU A 603 -11.55 -15.09 -10.90
N PHE A 604 -12.56 -15.87 -11.29
CA PHE A 604 -13.54 -16.49 -10.40
C PHE A 604 -13.41 -18.01 -10.48
N ALA A 605 -13.81 -18.70 -9.40
CA ALA A 605 -13.82 -20.15 -9.41
C ALA A 605 -14.78 -20.67 -10.48
N PRO A 606 -14.32 -21.52 -11.41
CA PRO A 606 -15.16 -22.06 -12.47
C PRO A 606 -16.25 -23.00 -11.93
N ASN A 607 -17.47 -22.87 -12.46
CA ASN A 607 -18.65 -23.66 -12.05
C ASN A 607 -18.55 -25.19 -12.37
N HIS A 608 -17.46 -25.67 -12.97
CA HIS A 608 -17.38 -26.99 -13.62
C HIS A 608 -16.19 -27.87 -13.19
N TYR A 609 -15.47 -27.53 -12.13
CA TYR A 609 -14.39 -28.39 -11.64
C TYR A 609 -14.92 -29.58 -10.83
N GLN A 610 -14.04 -30.54 -10.54
CA GLN A 610 -14.32 -31.81 -9.85
C GLN A 610 -15.01 -31.66 -8.47
N THR A 611 -15.04 -30.46 -7.90
CA THR A 611 -15.76 -30.14 -6.67
C THR A 611 -17.15 -29.57 -6.99
N LYS A 612 -18.20 -30.10 -6.36
CA LYS A 612 -19.57 -29.55 -6.40
C LYS A 612 -19.65 -28.07 -5.93
N TYR A 613 -18.59 -27.58 -5.30
CA TYR A 613 -18.52 -26.35 -4.53
C TYR A 613 -17.43 -25.39 -5.06
N PRO A 614 -17.63 -24.05 -5.00
CA PRO A 614 -16.61 -23.08 -5.40
C PRO A 614 -15.42 -23.08 -4.43
N LEU A 615 -14.21 -23.27 -4.96
CA LEU A 615 -12.97 -23.34 -4.18
C LEU A 615 -12.53 -21.98 -3.61
N TYR A 616 -12.79 -20.91 -4.35
CA TYR A 616 -12.41 -19.54 -3.99
C TYR A 616 -13.43 -18.55 -4.57
N LEU A 617 -13.44 -17.33 -4.02
CA LEU A 617 -14.25 -16.24 -4.53
C LEU A 617 -13.58 -15.57 -5.73
N MET A 618 -12.38 -15.01 -5.52
CA MET A 618 -11.63 -14.28 -6.56
C MET A 618 -10.14 -14.63 -6.52
N SER A 619 -9.48 -14.64 -7.66
CA SER A 619 -8.05 -14.90 -7.79
C SER A 619 -7.29 -13.83 -8.56
N PHE A 620 -6.14 -13.46 -8.00
CA PHE A 620 -5.14 -12.54 -8.54
C PHE A 620 -3.88 -13.26 -9.03
N VAL A 621 -3.91 -14.59 -9.05
CA VAL A 621 -2.78 -15.39 -9.53
C VAL A 621 -2.52 -15.05 -11.00
N CYS A 622 -1.26 -14.73 -11.28
CA CYS A 622 -0.75 -14.39 -12.60
C CYS A 622 0.34 -15.40 -12.99
N ARG A 623 0.37 -15.80 -14.26
CA ARG A 623 1.49 -16.59 -14.79
C ARG A 623 2.78 -15.77 -14.73
N PRO A 624 3.94 -16.41 -14.54
CA PRO A 624 5.22 -15.73 -14.63
C PRO A 624 5.33 -14.96 -15.96
N ALA A 625 5.68 -13.68 -15.87
CA ALA A 625 5.90 -12.82 -17.01
C ALA A 625 7.21 -12.08 -16.81
N GLU A 626 7.94 -11.85 -17.90
CA GLU A 626 9.06 -10.92 -17.90
C GLU A 626 8.59 -9.54 -17.44
N HIS A 627 9.51 -8.74 -16.89
CA HIS A 627 9.18 -7.41 -16.46
C HIS A 627 8.80 -6.51 -17.64
N ASN A 628 7.52 -6.47 -17.95
CA ASN A 628 6.99 -5.63 -19.01
C ASN A 628 6.38 -4.37 -18.38
N LYS A 629 6.93 -3.21 -18.74
CA LYS A 629 6.30 -1.92 -18.45
C LYS A 629 4.94 -1.87 -19.15
N PRO A 630 3.82 -1.67 -18.43
CA PRO A 630 2.55 -1.45 -19.08
C PRO A 630 2.65 -0.17 -19.91
N LYS A 631 2.43 -0.28 -21.21
CA LYS A 631 2.42 0.87 -22.12
C LYS A 631 1.05 1.53 -22.03
N ILE A 632 0.95 2.64 -21.30
CA ILE A 632 -0.27 3.42 -21.19
C ILE A 632 -0.37 4.34 -22.41
N LYS A 633 -1.32 4.06 -23.30
CA LYS A 633 -1.57 4.84 -24.53
C LYS A 633 -2.91 5.56 -24.51
N SER A 634 -3.85 5.08 -23.70
CA SER A 634 -5.17 5.66 -23.52
C SER A 634 -5.68 5.47 -22.09
N LYS A 635 -6.75 6.17 -21.74
CA LYS A 635 -7.49 6.03 -20.48
C LYS A 635 -8.14 4.67 -20.27
N LEU A 636 -8.17 3.83 -21.32
CA LEU A 636 -8.68 2.46 -21.28
C LEU A 636 -7.58 1.43 -20.97
N ASP A 637 -6.31 1.84 -20.99
CA ASP A 637 -5.22 0.99 -20.54
C ASP A 637 -5.20 0.91 -19.01
N VAL A 638 -4.48 -0.08 -18.48
CA VAL A 638 -4.48 -0.36 -17.05
C VAL A 638 -3.14 0.04 -16.44
N PRO A 639 -3.11 1.04 -15.53
CA PRO A 639 -1.90 1.46 -14.84
C PRO A 639 -1.43 0.41 -13.83
N ARG A 640 -0.21 0.61 -13.32
CA ARG A 640 0.33 -0.18 -12.20
C ARG A 640 -0.50 0.10 -10.93
N GLY A 641 -0.80 -0.96 -10.18
CA GLY A 641 -1.36 -0.84 -8.84
C GLY A 641 -0.34 -0.31 -7.82
N LEU A 642 -0.80 0.02 -6.62
CA LEU A 642 0.02 0.60 -5.55
C LEU A 642 1.12 -0.37 -5.10
N THR A 643 0.79 -1.66 -5.01
CA THR A 643 1.73 -2.72 -4.63
C THR A 643 2.74 -2.97 -5.73
N GLU A 644 2.34 -2.95 -7.01
CA GLU A 644 3.28 -3.04 -8.13
C GLU A 644 4.29 -1.88 -8.06
N GLU A 645 3.83 -0.64 -7.84
CA GLU A 645 4.67 0.54 -7.66
C GLU A 645 5.59 0.45 -6.44
N TYR A 646 5.11 -0.06 -5.31
CA TYR A 646 5.91 -0.26 -4.11
C TYR A 646 7.05 -1.26 -4.34
N LEU A 647 6.77 -2.41 -4.96
CA LEU A 647 7.77 -3.45 -5.23
C LEU A 647 8.81 -3.03 -6.26
N LEU A 648 8.46 -2.11 -7.17
CA LEU A 648 9.43 -1.56 -8.11
C LEU A 648 10.54 -0.77 -7.43
N ARG A 649 10.25 -0.18 -6.26
CA ARG A 649 11.26 0.54 -5.47
C ARG A 649 12.40 -0.35 -5.02
N PHE A 650 12.12 -1.64 -4.84
CA PHE A 650 13.16 -2.62 -4.52
C PHE A 650 14.13 -2.80 -5.68
N ARG A 651 13.73 -2.52 -6.93
CA ARG A 651 14.60 -2.71 -8.10
C ARG A 651 15.80 -1.78 -8.18
N TYR A 652 15.60 -0.55 -7.74
CA TYR A 652 16.68 0.41 -7.54
C TYR A 652 17.09 0.50 -6.06
N GLY A 653 16.78 -0.57 -5.30
CA GLY A 653 17.32 -0.93 -3.99
C GLY A 653 16.88 -0.09 -2.81
N ARG A 654 15.63 0.40 -2.82
CA ARG A 654 15.00 1.00 -1.64
C ARG A 654 14.38 -0.05 -0.72
N HIS A 655 15.24 -0.81 -0.03
CA HIS A 655 14.80 -1.86 0.91
C HIS A 655 14.57 -1.36 2.35
N ASP A 656 15.17 -0.22 2.69
CA ASP A 656 15.08 0.42 4.02
C ASP A 656 13.76 1.18 4.23
N ASP A 657 12.87 1.22 3.23
CA ASP A 657 11.58 1.94 3.27
C ASP A 657 10.65 1.34 4.32
N ALA A 658 9.65 2.08 4.77
CA ALA A 658 8.63 1.58 5.69
C ALA A 658 7.76 0.49 5.04
N ASP A 659 6.77 -0.05 5.76
CA ASP A 659 5.75 -0.88 5.12
C ASP A 659 4.97 -0.07 4.04
N ILE A 660 4.24 -0.76 3.16
CA ILE A 660 3.53 -0.11 2.04
C ILE A 660 2.56 0.98 2.52
N VAL A 661 1.87 0.79 3.66
CA VAL A 661 0.93 1.78 4.19
C VAL A 661 1.66 3.04 4.60
N ASP A 662 2.71 2.92 5.42
CA ASP A 662 3.54 4.04 5.83
C ASP A 662 4.21 4.74 4.65
N THR A 663 4.63 3.97 3.65
CA THR A 663 5.27 4.50 2.43
C THR A 663 4.30 5.34 1.60
N LEU A 664 3.03 4.94 1.54
CA LEU A 664 1.99 5.73 0.90
C LEU A 664 1.63 6.97 1.73
N GLN A 665 1.69 6.88 3.08
CA GLN A 665 1.53 8.05 3.96
C GLN A 665 2.62 9.12 3.73
N GLU A 666 3.82 8.75 3.28
CA GLU A 666 4.87 9.73 2.95
C GLU A 666 4.43 10.74 1.88
N TYR A 667 3.51 10.37 0.97
CA TYR A 667 2.95 11.32 0.00
C TYR A 667 2.25 12.49 0.71
N TRP A 668 1.47 12.20 1.75
CA TRP A 668 0.67 13.20 2.47
C TRP A 668 1.50 13.99 3.50
N TYR A 669 2.31 13.28 4.29
CA TYR A 669 3.05 13.87 5.41
C TYR A 669 4.39 14.48 4.98
N ASP A 670 5.15 13.83 4.10
CA ASP A 670 6.52 14.19 3.75
C ASP A 670 6.61 15.00 2.45
N TRP A 671 6.16 14.43 1.33
CA TRP A 671 6.24 15.10 0.03
C TRP A 671 5.25 16.26 -0.08
N GLY A 672 3.97 16.02 0.24
CA GLY A 672 2.89 17.01 0.16
C GLY A 672 2.90 18.06 1.28
N ALA A 673 3.65 17.81 2.37
CA ALA A 673 3.81 18.68 3.53
C ALA A 673 2.48 19.17 4.15
N PHE A 674 1.43 18.35 4.07
CA PHE A 674 0.12 18.64 4.65
C PHE A 674 0.13 18.53 6.19
N GLY A 675 0.99 17.65 6.71
CA GLY A 675 1.09 17.31 8.13
C GLY A 675 -0.02 16.38 8.64
N LYS A 676 -1.01 16.07 7.79
CA LYS A 676 -2.10 15.13 8.04
C LYS A 676 -2.72 14.69 6.71
N ASN A 677 -3.58 13.68 6.78
CA ASN A 677 -4.42 13.26 5.67
C ASN A 677 -5.48 14.32 5.32
N LEU A 678 -5.91 14.35 4.06
CA LEU A 678 -6.89 15.33 3.58
C LEU A 678 -8.32 14.82 3.70
N TYR A 679 -8.55 13.55 3.40
CA TYR A 679 -9.89 12.98 3.26
C TYR A 679 -10.14 11.80 4.19
N ARG A 680 -11.42 11.50 4.38
CA ARG A 680 -11.90 10.32 5.10
C ARG A 680 -11.26 9.06 4.49
N TYR A 681 -10.90 8.09 5.35
CA TYR A 681 -10.27 6.80 5.02
C TYR A 681 -8.78 6.79 4.65
N GLN A 682 -8.14 7.95 4.41
CA GLN A 682 -6.72 8.00 4.02
C GLN A 682 -5.73 7.58 5.13
N ASP A 683 -6.20 7.45 6.38
CA ASP A 683 -5.43 6.90 7.49
C ASP A 683 -5.12 5.41 7.33
N LEU A 684 -6.08 4.64 6.80
CA LEU A 684 -5.94 3.22 6.50
C LEU A 684 -5.61 2.99 5.02
N PHE A 685 -6.26 3.73 4.13
CA PHE A 685 -6.16 3.57 2.68
C PHE A 685 -5.57 4.84 2.05
N PRO A 686 -4.24 5.05 2.17
CA PRO A 686 -3.55 6.34 1.93
C PRO A 686 -3.37 6.72 0.45
N TRP A 687 -4.43 6.65 -0.34
CA TRP A 687 -4.48 7.10 -1.72
C TRP A 687 -5.62 8.09 -1.93
N ASP A 688 -5.60 8.75 -3.09
CA ASP A 688 -6.75 9.48 -3.61
C ASP A 688 -7.46 8.60 -4.66
N CYS A 689 -8.75 8.31 -4.44
CA CYS A 689 -9.56 7.45 -5.30
C CYS A 689 -10.22 8.18 -6.48
N THR A 690 -9.84 9.43 -6.75
CA THR A 690 -10.34 10.23 -7.87
C THR A 690 -9.79 9.69 -9.18
N GLU A 691 -10.69 9.38 -10.11
CA GLU A 691 -10.32 8.88 -11.44
C GLU A 691 -9.94 10.03 -12.37
N ALA A 692 -8.81 9.88 -13.06
CA ALA A 692 -8.44 10.78 -14.14
C ALA A 692 -9.29 10.51 -15.40
N PHE A 693 -9.24 11.46 -16.34
CA PHE A 693 -9.77 11.29 -17.69
C PHE A 693 -11.30 11.11 -17.82
N GLY A 694 -12.05 11.67 -16.86
CA GLY A 694 -13.51 11.70 -16.87
C GLY A 694 -14.20 10.34 -16.69
N ARG A 695 -13.50 9.32 -16.18
CA ARG A 695 -14.04 7.95 -16.06
C ARG A 695 -15.10 7.80 -14.96
N TYR A 696 -14.99 8.61 -13.90
CA TYR A 696 -15.94 8.62 -12.78
C TYR A 696 -16.07 10.03 -12.21
N PRO A 697 -17.30 10.52 -11.95
CA PRO A 697 -17.52 11.94 -11.63
C PRO A 697 -17.23 12.33 -10.17
N VAL A 698 -17.06 11.35 -9.27
CA VAL A 698 -16.88 11.62 -7.83
C VAL A 698 -15.40 11.73 -7.46
N SER A 699 -15.06 12.81 -6.77
CA SER A 699 -13.76 13.07 -6.15
C SER A 699 -13.58 12.33 -4.82
N CYS A 700 -12.32 12.04 -4.48
CA CYS A 700 -11.94 11.65 -3.13
C CYS A 700 -12.27 12.80 -2.17
N GLY A 701 -12.88 12.46 -1.02
CA GLY A 701 -13.51 13.42 -0.10
C GLY A 701 -15.03 13.34 -0.13
N ASP A 702 -15.61 13.18 -1.33
CA ASP A 702 -17.05 12.98 -1.55
C ASP A 702 -17.40 11.51 -1.80
N CYS A 703 -16.39 10.66 -1.95
CA CYS A 703 -16.54 9.22 -2.09
C CYS A 703 -16.95 8.55 -0.77
N ASN A 704 -17.71 7.46 -0.86
CA ASN A 704 -17.87 6.53 0.25
C ASN A 704 -16.74 5.48 0.29
N LEU A 705 -16.72 4.69 1.37
CA LEU A 705 -15.69 3.66 1.56
C LEU A 705 -15.65 2.66 0.40
N ALA A 706 -16.80 2.26 -0.15
CA ALA A 706 -16.87 1.30 -1.25
C ALA A 706 -16.14 1.82 -2.49
N LYS A 707 -16.40 3.06 -2.92
CA LYS A 707 -15.68 3.68 -4.04
C LYS A 707 -14.18 3.78 -3.77
N HIS A 708 -13.81 4.08 -2.53
CA HIS A 708 -12.40 4.25 -2.14
C HIS A 708 -11.60 2.96 -2.29
N VAL A 709 -12.14 1.83 -1.82
CA VAL A 709 -11.45 0.52 -1.87
C VAL A 709 -11.54 -0.15 -3.24
N TRP A 710 -12.64 0.05 -3.98
CA TRP A 710 -12.77 -0.47 -5.35
C TRP A 710 -11.94 0.28 -6.38
N ALA A 711 -11.34 1.43 -6.03
CA ALA A 711 -10.35 2.09 -6.88
C ALA A 711 -9.11 1.22 -7.13
N PHE A 712 -8.76 0.37 -6.15
CA PHE A 712 -7.62 -0.56 -6.22
C PHE A 712 -8.00 -1.88 -5.53
N PRO A 713 -8.76 -2.78 -6.16
CA PRO A 713 -9.31 -3.95 -5.47
C PRO A 713 -8.23 -4.92 -4.99
N PHE A 714 -7.24 -5.23 -5.83
CA PHE A 714 -6.10 -6.07 -5.45
C PHE A 714 -5.29 -5.45 -4.30
N ASP A 715 -4.97 -4.15 -4.38
CA ASP A 715 -4.20 -3.45 -3.36
C ASP A 715 -4.99 -3.32 -2.06
N SER A 716 -6.31 -3.11 -2.12
CA SER A 716 -7.17 -3.00 -0.94
C SER A 716 -7.24 -4.31 -0.17
N TRP A 717 -7.46 -5.46 -0.83
CA TRP A 717 -7.41 -6.76 -0.14
C TRP A 717 -6.03 -7.04 0.48
N SER A 718 -4.97 -6.66 -0.23
CA SER A 718 -3.58 -6.78 0.20
C SER A 718 -3.27 -5.91 1.43
N ILE A 719 -3.73 -4.66 1.44
CA ILE A 719 -3.57 -3.70 2.53
C ILE A 719 -4.44 -4.03 3.73
N ILE A 720 -5.67 -4.54 3.51
CA ILE A 720 -6.52 -5.09 4.58
C ILE A 720 -5.79 -6.23 5.30
N ALA A 721 -5.24 -7.18 4.55
CA ALA A 721 -4.49 -8.31 5.13
C ALA A 721 -3.29 -7.82 5.96
N LEU A 722 -2.58 -6.79 5.48
CA LEU A 722 -1.50 -6.14 6.25
C LEU A 722 -2.05 -5.48 7.52
N HIS A 723 -3.12 -4.67 7.46
CA HIS A 723 -3.72 -4.03 8.64
C HIS A 723 -4.12 -5.01 9.72
N LEU A 724 -4.63 -6.19 9.35
CA LEU A 724 -5.00 -7.24 10.29
C LEU A 724 -3.78 -7.82 11.04
N THR A 725 -2.56 -7.68 10.51
CA THR A 725 -1.32 -8.06 11.21
C THR A 725 -0.68 -6.92 12.01
N ARG A 726 -1.14 -5.68 11.83
CA ARG A 726 -0.59 -4.52 12.54
C ARG A 726 -1.20 -4.38 13.91
N ASP A 727 -0.36 -4.11 14.90
CA ASP A 727 -0.77 -3.74 16.25
C ASP A 727 -0.98 -2.21 16.39
N HIS A 728 -1.65 -1.76 17.45
CA HIS A 728 -1.95 -0.36 17.76
C HIS A 728 -0.69 0.53 17.78
N SER A 729 0.45 -0.01 18.20
CA SER A 729 1.76 0.66 18.17
C SER A 729 2.26 1.03 16.77
N HIS A 730 1.63 0.51 15.70
CA HIS A 730 2.00 0.79 14.31
C HIS A 730 1.19 1.94 13.70
N TYR A 731 0.41 2.67 14.49
CA TYR A 731 -0.36 3.84 14.07
C TYR A 731 0.00 5.05 14.95
N PRO A 732 0.01 6.28 14.39
CA PRO A 732 0.18 7.48 15.19
C PRO A 732 -1.06 7.68 16.09
N SER A 733 -0.85 8.24 17.28
CA SER A 733 -1.96 8.70 18.13
C SER A 733 -2.51 10.03 17.64
N ASN A 734 -3.80 10.26 17.83
CA ASN A 734 -4.36 11.60 17.60
C ASN A 734 -3.80 12.59 18.63
N GLU A 735 -3.58 13.85 18.25
CA GLU A 735 -3.02 14.89 19.15
C GLU A 735 -3.84 15.09 20.44
N SER A 736 -5.11 14.71 20.43
CA SER A 736 -6.01 14.74 21.60
C SER A 736 -5.82 13.58 22.60
N GLU A 737 -5.15 12.50 22.22
CA GLU A 737 -4.94 11.33 23.07
C GLU A 737 -3.69 11.52 23.94
N ARG A 738 -3.92 11.79 25.24
CA ARG A 738 -2.86 12.10 26.22
C ARG A 738 -1.76 11.05 26.33
N ALA A 739 -1.97 9.81 25.87
CA ALA A 739 -1.08 8.68 26.12
C ALA A 739 -0.10 8.35 24.97
N GLY A 740 -0.21 9.00 23.81
CA GLY A 740 0.56 8.58 22.63
C GLY A 740 0.17 7.20 22.08
N ILE A 741 -0.98 6.67 22.53
CA ILE A 741 -1.51 5.34 22.22
C ILE A 741 -3.00 5.51 21.86
N ILE A 742 -3.44 4.82 20.81
CA ILE A 742 -4.85 4.77 20.40
C ILE A 742 -5.68 4.14 21.53
N SER A 743 -6.75 4.83 21.95
CA SER A 743 -7.70 4.29 22.94
C SER A 743 -8.35 2.98 22.47
N ASP A 744 -8.77 2.09 23.38
CA ASP A 744 -9.40 0.80 23.00
C ASP A 744 -10.63 0.98 22.10
N ALA A 745 -11.44 2.01 22.35
CA ALA A 745 -12.57 2.36 21.50
C ALA A 745 -12.12 2.88 20.13
N GLY A 746 -11.04 3.67 20.07
CA GLY A 746 -10.41 4.08 18.82
C GLY A 746 -9.85 2.90 18.03
N TRP A 747 -9.25 1.92 18.72
CA TRP A 747 -8.74 0.68 18.13
C TRP A 747 -9.85 -0.18 17.55
N MET A 748 -10.94 -0.36 18.30
CA MET A 748 -12.12 -1.06 17.79
C MET A 748 -12.66 -0.39 16.53
N LYS A 749 -12.80 0.95 16.51
CA LYS A 749 -13.25 1.70 15.32
C LYS A 749 -12.30 1.48 14.14
N ASN A 750 -10.99 1.51 14.38
CA ASN A 750 -9.98 1.26 13.36
C ASN A 750 -10.12 -0.15 12.75
N ARG A 751 -10.29 -1.19 13.60
CA ARG A 751 -10.48 -2.57 13.14
C ARG A 751 -11.81 -2.79 12.44
N LEU A 752 -12.88 -2.18 12.96
CA LEU A 752 -14.21 -2.28 12.33
C LEU A 752 -14.22 -1.63 10.95
N LEU A 753 -13.56 -0.47 10.76
CA LEU A 753 -13.44 0.16 9.44
C LEU A 753 -12.68 -0.74 8.44
N VAL A 754 -11.61 -1.42 8.86
CA VAL A 754 -10.89 -2.42 8.03
C VAL A 754 -11.81 -3.59 7.65
N LEU A 755 -12.63 -4.08 8.57
CA LEU A 755 -13.58 -5.17 8.31
C LEU A 755 -14.73 -4.73 7.38
N ILE A 756 -15.26 -3.52 7.54
CA ILE A 756 -16.28 -2.98 6.65
C ILE A 756 -15.70 -2.79 5.24
N ALA A 757 -14.44 -2.35 5.11
CA ALA A 757 -13.76 -2.29 3.82
C ALA A 757 -13.65 -3.68 3.14
N LEU A 758 -13.29 -4.71 3.91
CA LEU A 758 -13.30 -6.11 3.43
C LEU A 758 -14.68 -6.53 2.95
N GLU A 759 -15.72 -6.13 3.67
CA GLU A 759 -17.10 -6.40 3.30
C GLU A 759 -17.49 -5.77 1.96
N LYS A 760 -17.20 -4.48 1.75
CA LYS A 760 -17.57 -3.79 0.49
C LYS A 760 -16.92 -4.44 -0.73
N LEU A 761 -15.69 -4.94 -0.58
CA LEU A 761 -15.01 -5.74 -1.61
C LEU A 761 -15.69 -7.11 -1.78
N THR A 762 -15.96 -7.80 -0.68
CA THR A 762 -16.52 -9.16 -0.71
C THR A 762 -17.93 -9.18 -1.31
N ILE A 763 -18.79 -8.22 -0.97
CA ILE A 763 -20.16 -8.15 -1.49
C ILE A 763 -20.18 -8.03 -3.02
N ALA A 764 -19.49 -7.02 -3.56
CA ALA A 764 -19.47 -6.82 -5.01
C ALA A 764 -18.74 -7.95 -5.74
N ALA A 765 -17.66 -8.50 -5.16
CA ALA A 765 -16.97 -9.66 -5.74
C ALA A 765 -17.86 -10.92 -5.76
N THR A 766 -18.70 -11.14 -4.74
CA THR A 766 -19.66 -12.25 -4.73
C THR A 766 -20.73 -12.07 -5.80
N GLU A 767 -21.28 -10.87 -5.98
CA GLU A 767 -22.29 -10.65 -7.04
C GLU A 767 -21.68 -10.75 -8.45
N MET A 768 -20.43 -10.29 -8.63
CA MET A 768 -19.66 -10.56 -9.84
C MET A 768 -19.46 -12.06 -10.09
N ALA A 769 -19.13 -12.80 -9.04
CA ALA A 769 -18.96 -14.25 -9.12
C ALA A 769 -20.28 -14.99 -9.36
N LYS A 770 -21.45 -14.41 -9.05
CA LYS A 770 -22.76 -15.00 -9.38
C LYS A 770 -23.24 -14.65 -10.79
N ASN A 771 -22.81 -13.51 -11.33
CA ASN A 771 -23.26 -13.04 -12.65
C ASN A 771 -22.60 -13.83 -13.79
N ALA A 772 -23.40 -14.66 -14.48
CA ALA A 772 -22.91 -15.52 -15.56
C ALA A 772 -22.41 -14.74 -16.80
N LEU A 773 -22.97 -13.55 -17.09
CA LEU A 773 -22.51 -12.72 -18.21
C LEU A 773 -21.11 -12.16 -17.93
N PHE A 774 -20.88 -11.70 -16.70
CA PHE A 774 -19.58 -11.20 -16.27
C PHE A 774 -18.53 -12.30 -16.14
N GLN A 775 -18.89 -13.48 -15.60
CA GLN A 775 -17.97 -14.62 -15.61
C GLN A 775 -17.49 -14.93 -17.05
N ARG A 776 -18.41 -15.00 -18.02
CA ARG A 776 -18.06 -15.25 -19.43
C ARG A 776 -17.18 -14.15 -20.01
N SER A 777 -17.41 -12.88 -19.68
CA SER A 777 -16.60 -11.77 -20.20
C SER A 777 -15.17 -11.73 -19.69
N THR A 778 -14.82 -12.52 -18.66
CA THR A 778 -13.49 -12.55 -18.04
C THR A 778 -12.70 -13.82 -18.34
N VAL A 779 -13.29 -14.82 -19.03
CA VAL A 779 -12.63 -16.10 -19.36
C VAL A 779 -11.35 -15.90 -20.18
N TRP A 780 -11.35 -14.92 -21.09
CA TRP A 780 -10.21 -14.62 -21.94
C TRP A 780 -8.91 -14.34 -21.17
N LEU A 781 -9.01 -13.77 -19.94
CA LEU A 781 -7.85 -13.34 -19.14
C LEU A 781 -6.84 -14.45 -18.87
N HIS A 782 -7.31 -15.70 -18.76
CA HIS A 782 -6.45 -16.86 -18.47
C HIS A 782 -6.27 -17.79 -19.68
N MET A 783 -6.92 -17.48 -20.81
CA MET A 783 -6.79 -18.24 -22.07
C MET A 783 -5.87 -17.55 -23.08
N GLN A 784 -5.60 -16.26 -22.89
CA GLN A 784 -4.78 -15.47 -23.78
C GLN A 784 -3.28 -15.87 -23.72
N PRO A 785 -2.53 -15.76 -24.83
CA PRO A 785 -1.17 -16.30 -24.95
C PRO A 785 -0.09 -15.51 -24.21
N GLN A 786 -0.27 -14.21 -23.98
CA GLN A 786 0.71 -13.30 -23.38
C GLN A 786 0.53 -13.22 -21.85
N SER A 787 1.32 -13.96 -21.07
CA SER A 787 1.22 -13.96 -19.59
C SER A 787 1.24 -12.57 -18.93
N ALA A 788 1.85 -11.56 -19.57
CA ALA A 788 1.85 -10.18 -19.10
C ALA A 788 0.46 -9.51 -19.06
N LEU A 789 -0.59 -10.07 -19.69
CA LEU A 789 -1.96 -9.54 -19.57
C LEU A 789 -2.70 -10.08 -18.33
N ASP A 790 -2.18 -11.11 -17.66
CA ASP A 790 -2.79 -11.62 -16.43
C ASP A 790 -2.84 -10.54 -15.33
N ARG A 791 -1.88 -9.59 -15.35
CA ARG A 791 -1.82 -8.46 -14.41
C ARG A 791 -2.99 -7.49 -14.52
N LEU A 792 -3.84 -7.59 -15.54
CA LEU A 792 -5.10 -6.84 -15.60
C LEU A 792 -6.02 -7.17 -14.42
N LYS A 793 -5.76 -8.23 -13.65
CA LYS A 793 -6.45 -8.46 -12.37
C LYS A 793 -5.91 -7.58 -11.22
N LEU A 794 -4.69 -7.07 -11.35
CA LEU A 794 -3.94 -6.36 -10.30
C LEU A 794 -4.05 -4.83 -10.42
N GLY A 795 -4.47 -4.31 -11.56
CA GLY A 795 -4.52 -2.87 -11.80
C GLY A 795 -5.65 -2.16 -11.06
N GLY A 796 -5.51 -0.84 -10.93
CA GLY A 796 -6.55 0.04 -10.42
C GLY A 796 -6.83 1.20 -11.37
N ILE A 797 -7.48 2.23 -10.84
CA ILE A 797 -7.85 3.42 -11.61
C ILE A 797 -6.64 4.20 -12.12
N HIS A 798 -6.83 4.96 -13.20
CA HIS A 798 -5.95 6.10 -13.48
C HIS A 798 -6.16 7.15 -12.41
N ARG A 799 -5.13 7.43 -11.60
CA ARG A 799 -5.26 8.40 -10.50
C ARG A 799 -5.19 9.83 -11.01
N ALA A 800 -6.17 10.63 -10.60
CA ALA A 800 -6.07 12.08 -10.70
C ALA A 800 -5.11 12.66 -9.64
N GLN A 801 -4.64 11.86 -8.68
CA GLN A 801 -3.63 12.26 -7.70
C GLN A 801 -2.36 12.81 -8.39
N PRO A 802 -2.02 14.10 -8.20
CA PRO A 802 -0.84 14.72 -8.82
C PRO A 802 0.45 14.01 -8.42
N PHE A 803 1.40 13.84 -9.35
CA PHE A 803 2.74 13.29 -9.07
C PHE A 803 2.74 11.93 -8.34
N SER A 804 1.65 11.16 -8.48
CA SER A 804 1.48 9.87 -7.80
C SER A 804 2.20 8.72 -8.52
N HIS A 805 2.53 8.89 -9.80
CA HIS A 805 3.29 7.91 -10.57
C HIS A 805 4.77 8.28 -10.65
N SER A 806 5.65 7.28 -10.54
CA SER A 806 7.11 7.49 -10.65
C SER A 806 7.54 8.09 -12.01
N TYR A 807 6.70 7.98 -13.04
CA TYR A 807 6.89 8.49 -14.41
C TYR A 807 6.48 9.92 -14.65
N ASP A 808 5.60 10.45 -13.80
CA ASP A 808 5.19 11.85 -13.91
C ASP A 808 6.41 12.79 -13.75
N GLN A 809 7.55 12.23 -13.33
CA GLN A 809 8.82 12.92 -13.10
C GLN A 809 9.93 12.54 -14.09
N VAL A 810 9.68 11.65 -15.07
CA VAL A 810 10.70 11.25 -16.04
C VAL A 810 10.11 11.24 -17.45
N SER A 811 9.89 12.44 -18.00
CA SER A 811 9.91 12.60 -19.45
C SER A 811 11.32 13.05 -19.86
N PRO A 812 12.14 12.19 -20.50
CA PRO A 812 13.43 12.58 -21.00
C PRO A 812 13.22 13.29 -22.34
N LEU A 813 13.05 14.61 -22.34
CA LEU A 813 13.16 15.39 -23.57
C LEU A 813 14.33 16.37 -23.48
N LYS A 814 15.32 16.03 -24.30
CA LYS A 814 16.37 16.89 -24.83
C LYS A 814 15.91 18.35 -24.90
N SER A 815 16.57 19.19 -24.09
CA SER A 815 16.92 20.58 -24.38
C SER A 815 15.91 21.38 -25.22
N PHE A 816 15.10 22.26 -24.62
CA PHE A 816 14.65 23.56 -25.19
C PHE A 816 13.81 24.34 -24.15
N PRO A 817 13.63 25.68 -24.27
CA PRO A 817 13.54 26.59 -23.15
C PRO A 817 12.10 26.73 -22.65
N LEU A 818 11.92 26.65 -21.33
CA LEU A 818 10.67 26.93 -20.63
C LEU A 818 10.10 28.30 -21.02
N ARG A 819 8.83 28.34 -21.43
CA ARG A 819 8.02 29.56 -21.49
C ARG A 819 6.77 29.41 -20.61
N GLN A 820 6.93 29.92 -19.38
CA GLN A 820 5.93 30.54 -18.48
C GLN A 820 4.48 30.02 -18.48
N VAL A 821 4.11 29.17 -17.51
CA VAL A 821 2.87 29.30 -16.69
C VAL A 821 3.13 28.89 -15.23
N SER A 822 4.27 29.29 -14.68
CA SER A 822 4.47 29.47 -13.24
C SER A 822 5.69 30.38 -13.12
N GLY A 823 5.61 31.38 -12.25
CA GLY A 823 6.72 32.31 -12.00
C GLY A 823 7.89 31.64 -11.26
N ILE A 824 8.28 30.43 -11.65
CA ILE A 824 9.41 29.68 -11.10
C ILE A 824 10.49 29.67 -12.17
N SER A 825 11.34 30.68 -12.11
CA SER A 825 12.50 30.77 -12.99
C SER A 825 13.62 29.89 -12.47
N ALA A 826 13.83 28.73 -13.11
CA ALA A 826 15.08 27.99 -13.01
C ALA A 826 16.27 28.89 -13.42
N THR A 827 17.20 29.12 -12.49
CA THR A 827 18.42 29.87 -12.76
C THR A 827 19.35 29.05 -13.66
N ALA A 828 19.87 29.66 -14.71
CA ALA A 828 20.70 29.04 -15.74
C ALA A 828 22.10 28.55 -15.28
N ASN A 829 22.38 28.57 -13.97
CA ASN A 829 23.57 27.94 -13.38
C ASN A 829 23.25 26.69 -12.54
N SER A 830 21.97 26.32 -12.40
CA SER A 830 21.57 25.11 -11.69
C SER A 830 21.24 24.01 -12.70
N LYS A 831 22.21 23.13 -12.97
CA LYS A 831 21.91 21.76 -13.43
C LYS A 831 21.15 20.95 -12.35
N ASN A 832 20.74 21.57 -11.23
CA ASN A 832 20.21 20.94 -10.03
C ASN A 832 18.70 21.23 -9.79
N GLY A 833 18.01 22.05 -10.60
CA GLY A 833 16.59 22.38 -10.35
C GLY A 833 15.58 21.30 -10.71
N GLU A 834 15.92 20.38 -11.63
CA GLU A 834 14.97 19.42 -12.22
C GLU A 834 14.51 18.31 -11.25
N TYR A 835 15.20 18.10 -10.13
CA TYR A 835 14.86 17.03 -9.17
C TYR A 835 14.03 17.50 -7.98
N HIS A 836 13.82 18.81 -7.76
CA HIS A 836 13.22 19.31 -6.51
C HIS A 836 11.81 18.73 -6.27
N HIS A 837 11.00 18.64 -7.33
CA HIS A 837 9.65 18.07 -7.31
C HIS A 837 9.61 16.57 -6.95
N TYR A 838 10.73 15.87 -6.99
CA TYR A 838 10.85 14.51 -6.48
C TYR A 838 10.79 14.45 -4.95
N PHE A 839 11.27 15.50 -4.26
CA PHE A 839 11.47 15.50 -2.81
C PHE A 839 10.43 16.31 -2.04
N THR A 840 9.89 17.38 -2.64
CA THR A 840 8.89 18.25 -2.02
C THR A 840 7.88 18.74 -3.05
N ALA A 841 6.62 18.90 -2.63
CA ALA A 841 5.56 19.45 -3.45
C ALA A 841 5.72 20.97 -3.64
N PRO A 842 5.31 21.52 -4.79
CA PRO A 842 5.44 22.96 -5.07
C PRO A 842 4.62 23.84 -4.11
N TRP A 843 3.55 23.31 -3.52
CA TRP A 843 2.71 24.00 -2.53
C TRP A 843 3.21 23.86 -1.08
N ALA A 844 4.30 23.14 -0.81
CA ALA A 844 4.71 22.78 0.56
C ALA A 844 4.91 23.99 1.51
N HIS A 845 5.21 25.17 0.98
CA HIS A 845 5.40 26.41 1.76
C HIS A 845 4.09 27.11 2.18
N LEU A 846 2.95 26.73 1.57
CA LEU A 846 1.66 27.39 1.77
C LEU A 846 0.96 26.94 3.06
N ARG A 847 0.01 27.76 3.53
CA ARG A 847 -0.97 27.37 4.56
C ARG A 847 -1.80 26.17 4.12
N PHE A 848 -2.28 25.40 5.10
CA PHE A 848 -2.92 24.11 4.86
C PHE A 848 -4.12 24.20 3.89
N GLU A 849 -4.96 25.23 4.04
CA GLU A 849 -6.12 25.47 3.18
C GLU A 849 -5.68 25.78 1.73
N ASN A 850 -4.60 26.56 1.59
CA ASN A 850 -4.00 26.91 0.31
C ASN A 850 -3.28 25.72 -0.34
N GLN A 851 -2.70 24.82 0.45
CA GLN A 851 -2.12 23.54 -0.02
C GLN A 851 -3.21 22.63 -0.59
N ILE A 852 -4.34 22.48 0.12
CA ILE A 852 -5.50 21.71 -0.37
C ILE A 852 -5.99 22.30 -1.69
N THR A 853 -6.16 23.62 -1.75
CA THR A 853 -6.63 24.29 -2.97
C THR A 853 -5.72 24.02 -4.18
N GLU A 854 -4.39 24.06 -4.02
CA GLU A 854 -3.45 23.73 -5.11
C GLU A 854 -3.50 22.25 -5.49
N TYR A 855 -3.61 21.37 -4.51
CA TYR A 855 -3.73 19.93 -4.73
C TYR A 855 -5.00 19.59 -5.53
N GLU A 856 -6.16 20.10 -5.09
CA GLU A 856 -7.46 19.87 -5.72
C GLU A 856 -7.51 20.50 -7.11
N LEU A 857 -6.94 21.68 -7.32
CA LEU A 857 -6.84 22.30 -8.64
C LEU A 857 -6.16 21.38 -9.66
N LEU A 858 -5.03 20.77 -9.29
CA LEU A 858 -4.30 19.85 -10.16
C LEU A 858 -5.02 18.52 -10.35
N ARG A 859 -5.59 17.98 -9.27
CA ARG A 859 -6.38 16.74 -9.29
C ARG A 859 -7.59 16.89 -10.21
N ASP A 860 -8.39 17.93 -10.01
CA ASP A 860 -9.61 18.17 -10.77
C ASP A 860 -9.27 18.55 -12.22
N GLY A 861 -8.12 19.20 -12.45
CA GLY A 861 -7.56 19.41 -13.78
C GLY A 861 -7.31 18.09 -14.52
N ARG A 862 -6.71 17.09 -13.86
CA ARG A 862 -6.50 15.74 -14.44
C ARG A 862 -7.81 14.98 -14.63
N MET A 863 -8.79 15.13 -13.74
CA MET A 863 -10.12 14.53 -13.88
C MET A 863 -10.80 15.01 -15.17
N LYS A 864 -10.64 16.29 -15.54
CA LYS A 864 -11.28 16.91 -16.72
C LYS A 864 -10.58 16.65 -18.05
N LEU A 865 -9.42 15.98 -18.05
CA LEU A 865 -8.71 15.70 -19.29
C LEU A 865 -9.49 14.70 -20.17
N PRO A 866 -9.41 14.82 -21.51
CA PRO A 866 -10.09 13.86 -22.38
C PRO A 866 -9.39 12.50 -22.42
N ASP A 867 -8.04 12.48 -22.34
CA ASP A 867 -7.21 11.27 -22.38
C ASP A 867 -5.76 11.49 -21.88
N VAL A 868 -4.98 10.41 -21.77
CA VAL A 868 -3.62 10.36 -21.20
C VAL A 868 -2.62 11.29 -21.90
N GLU A 869 -2.69 11.44 -23.23
CA GLU A 869 -1.75 12.27 -24.00
C GLU A 869 -1.78 13.76 -23.61
N TYR A 870 -2.86 14.22 -22.99
CA TYR A 870 -3.02 15.59 -22.52
C TYR A 870 -2.41 15.81 -21.14
N ALA A 871 -2.21 14.73 -20.36
CA ALA A 871 -1.61 14.82 -19.03
C ALA A 871 -0.19 15.38 -19.09
N THR A 872 0.61 14.95 -20.08
CA THR A 872 1.98 15.47 -20.28
C THR A 872 1.98 16.99 -20.49
N ARG A 873 0.94 17.56 -21.12
CA ARG A 873 0.85 19.01 -21.37
C ARG A 873 0.53 19.80 -20.10
N LEU A 874 -0.26 19.25 -19.17
CA LEU A 874 -0.52 19.89 -17.85
C LEU A 874 0.76 20.10 -17.05
N TYR A 875 1.73 19.19 -17.16
CA TYR A 875 3.02 19.28 -16.48
C TYR A 875 4.04 20.19 -17.17
N HIS A 876 3.76 20.61 -18.40
CA HIS A 876 4.58 21.55 -19.17
C HIS A 876 3.98 22.96 -19.16
N ASP A 877 3.28 23.33 -18.09
CA ASP A 877 2.72 24.67 -17.90
C ASP A 877 1.70 25.08 -18.99
N TYR A 878 1.02 24.13 -19.66
CA TYR A 878 -0.21 24.52 -20.37
C TYR A 878 -1.32 24.61 -19.34
N GLY A 879 -1.69 25.84 -18.98
CA GLY A 879 -2.80 26.10 -18.06
C GLY A 879 -4.04 25.28 -18.43
N VAL A 880 -4.76 24.78 -17.42
CA VAL A 880 -5.98 23.96 -17.60
C VAL A 880 -6.98 24.68 -18.54
N ARG A 881 -7.04 26.02 -18.48
CA ARG A 881 -7.86 26.85 -19.37
C ARG A 881 -7.39 26.83 -20.84
N THR A 882 -6.08 26.89 -21.10
CA THR A 882 -5.55 26.88 -22.48
C THR A 882 -5.65 25.52 -23.16
N LEU A 883 -5.77 24.42 -22.42
CA LEU A 883 -6.06 23.10 -22.98
C LEU A 883 -7.55 22.92 -23.33
N ALA A 884 -8.45 23.59 -22.60
CA ALA A 884 -9.89 23.58 -22.88
C ALA A 884 -10.33 24.61 -23.94
N ASP A 885 -9.63 25.75 -24.06
CA ASP A 885 -9.99 26.83 -25.00
C ASP A 885 -9.43 26.66 -26.43
N ARG A 886 -8.48 25.73 -26.64
CA ARG A 886 -7.85 25.54 -27.95
C ARG A 886 -8.76 24.90 -29.00
N ASP A 887 -9.91 24.37 -28.58
CA ASP A 887 -10.98 23.90 -29.48
C ASP A 887 -11.94 25.01 -29.94
N ARG A 888 -11.65 26.29 -29.62
CA ARG A 888 -12.52 27.43 -29.99
C ARG A 888 -11.92 28.48 -30.93
N VAL A 889 -10.74 28.29 -31.52
CA VAL A 889 -10.18 29.29 -32.45
C VAL A 889 -9.58 28.67 -33.71
N THR A 890 -10.40 28.62 -34.77
CA THR A 890 -10.03 29.09 -36.12
C THR A 890 -11.27 29.65 -36.82
N ASP A 891 -11.47 30.96 -36.72
CA ASP A 891 -12.33 31.71 -37.64
C ASP A 891 -11.61 31.83 -38.99
N VAL A 892 -11.98 30.96 -39.95
CA VAL A 892 -11.97 31.28 -41.39
C VAL A 892 -13.22 30.62 -41.99
N GLU A 893 -14.12 31.45 -42.51
CA GLU A 893 -15.38 31.08 -43.13
C GLU A 893 -15.21 30.08 -44.29
N VAL A 894 -15.58 28.82 -44.09
CA VAL A 894 -16.05 27.90 -45.14
C VAL A 894 -17.16 27.00 -44.56
N ALA A 895 -18.23 26.81 -45.34
CA ALA A 895 -19.54 26.21 -45.02
C ALA A 895 -19.52 24.82 -44.31
N PRO A 896 -20.63 24.42 -43.65
CA PRO A 896 -20.62 23.49 -42.52
C PRO A 896 -20.51 22.03 -42.95
N SER A 897 -19.42 21.37 -42.57
CA SER A 897 -19.33 19.91 -42.51
C SER A 897 -19.13 19.46 -41.07
N SER A 898 -20.03 18.61 -40.61
CA SER A 898 -20.19 18.06 -39.25
C SER A 898 -18.90 17.57 -38.59
N TYR A 899 -18.40 18.35 -37.62
CA TYR A 899 -17.67 17.82 -36.48
C TYR A 899 -18.70 17.54 -35.38
N ALA A 900 -19.03 16.27 -35.20
CA ALA A 900 -19.86 15.82 -34.09
C ALA A 900 -19.07 15.99 -32.79
N ASN A 901 -19.61 16.81 -31.91
CA ASN A 901 -19.25 16.86 -30.50
C ASN A 901 -19.26 15.45 -29.92
N PHE A 902 -18.12 14.97 -29.44
CA PHE A 902 -18.08 13.99 -28.35
C PHE A 902 -18.44 14.72 -27.05
N SER A 903 -19.66 15.24 -26.99
CA SER A 903 -20.30 15.60 -25.73
C SER A 903 -20.79 14.31 -25.10
N ASP A 904 -20.13 13.94 -24.02
CA ASP A 904 -20.60 13.03 -23.01
C ASP A 904 -22.01 13.47 -22.57
N SER A 905 -23.02 12.69 -22.94
CA SER A 905 -24.39 12.90 -22.50
C SER A 905 -25.03 11.55 -22.23
N GLY A 906 -25.05 11.18 -20.96
CA GLY A 906 -26.20 10.44 -20.45
C GLY A 906 -27.43 11.31 -20.64
N PHE A 907 -28.39 10.85 -21.43
CA PHE A 907 -29.83 11.06 -21.22
C PHE A 907 -30.60 10.15 -22.18
N SER A 908 -31.58 9.44 -21.61
CA SER A 908 -32.56 8.62 -22.30
C SER A 908 -33.33 9.41 -23.35
N ALA A 909 -33.56 8.82 -24.53
CA ALA A 909 -34.60 9.25 -25.44
C ALA A 909 -35.25 8.01 -26.06
N GLU A 910 -36.41 7.65 -25.53
CA GLU A 910 -37.40 6.87 -26.25
C GLU A 910 -37.92 7.68 -27.43
N VAL A 911 -38.00 7.05 -28.60
CA VAL A 911 -38.81 7.54 -29.72
C VAL A 911 -39.80 6.44 -30.06
N SER A 912 -41.09 6.72 -29.89
CA SER A 912 -42.13 6.09 -30.71
C SER A 912 -43.24 7.08 -31.00
N LEU A 913 -43.55 7.15 -32.29
CA LEU A 913 -44.50 8.06 -32.92
C LEU A 913 -45.93 7.87 -32.40
N ALA A 914 -46.61 9.00 -32.30
CA ALA A 914 -48.02 9.15 -31.95
C ALA A 914 -48.98 8.52 -32.98
N VAL A 915 -50.03 7.90 -32.48
CA VAL A 915 -51.37 7.91 -33.09
C VAL A 915 -52.37 8.23 -31.97
N GLU A 916 -53.16 9.28 -32.19
CA GLU A 916 -54.19 9.82 -31.31
C GLU A 916 -55.34 8.82 -31.05
N LEU A 917 -55.90 8.83 -29.84
CA LEU A 917 -57.35 8.90 -29.56
C LEU A 917 -57.64 8.86 -28.04
N SER A 918 -58.12 10.00 -27.53
CA SER A 918 -59.12 10.20 -26.45
C SER A 918 -58.97 9.54 -25.05
N ASP A 919 -58.70 10.41 -24.08
CA ASP A 919 -59.06 10.46 -22.63
C ASP A 919 -60.42 9.83 -22.21
N PRO A 920 -60.75 9.74 -20.88
CA PRO A 920 -59.92 9.80 -19.66
C PRO A 920 -60.30 8.74 -18.57
N ALA A 921 -59.45 8.56 -17.55
CA ALA A 921 -59.80 8.68 -16.12
C ALA A 921 -58.83 7.95 -15.16
N GLY A 922 -58.15 8.73 -14.32
CA GLY A 922 -58.04 8.44 -12.88
C GLY A 922 -56.74 7.86 -12.33
N GLY A 923 -55.96 8.69 -11.62
CA GLY A 923 -55.27 8.24 -10.40
C GLY A 923 -53.75 8.49 -10.29
N ASN A 924 -53.38 9.72 -9.92
CA ASN A 924 -52.29 10.16 -9.03
C ASN A 924 -51.06 9.25 -8.77
N CYS A 925 -49.84 9.77 -9.03
CA CYS A 925 -49.00 10.39 -7.98
C CYS A 925 -47.71 11.01 -8.57
N ALA A 926 -47.37 12.18 -8.01
CA ALA A 926 -46.42 13.19 -8.45
C ALA A 926 -44.93 12.80 -8.43
N SER A 927 -44.22 13.26 -9.46
CA SER A 927 -42.80 13.66 -9.42
C SER A 927 -42.76 15.17 -9.62
N GLY A 928 -42.00 15.90 -8.80
CA GLY A 928 -41.88 17.35 -8.91
C GLY A 928 -40.52 17.83 -8.40
N CYS A 929 -39.68 18.23 -9.36
CA CYS A 929 -38.44 18.97 -9.15
C CYS A 929 -38.73 20.40 -8.67
N GLY A 930 -37.78 21.00 -7.96
CA GLY A 930 -37.76 22.44 -7.69
C GLY A 930 -36.34 22.93 -7.45
N ALA A 931 -35.77 23.60 -8.45
CA ALA A 931 -34.64 24.51 -8.32
C ALA A 931 -35.16 25.94 -8.08
N THR A 932 -34.38 26.82 -7.41
CA THR A 932 -34.17 28.22 -7.83
C THR A 932 -33.13 28.97 -6.97
N GLU A 933 -32.55 29.98 -7.62
CA GLU A 933 -31.38 30.80 -7.34
C GLU A 933 -31.57 32.03 -6.42
N CYS A 934 -30.42 32.61 -6.02
CA CYS A 934 -30.04 34.02 -5.83
C CYS A 934 -31.04 35.08 -5.29
N SER A 935 -30.59 35.88 -4.29
CA SER A 935 -30.52 37.36 -4.33
C SER A 935 -29.91 37.98 -3.05
N ALA A 936 -29.34 39.18 -3.22
CA ALA A 936 -28.51 39.98 -2.31
C ALA A 936 -29.23 40.60 -1.08
N GLY A 937 -28.43 41.11 -0.12
CA GLY A 937 -28.84 41.81 1.12
C GLY A 937 -29.57 43.17 0.91
N PRO A 938 -29.88 43.98 1.95
CA PRO A 938 -28.94 44.39 3.02
C PRO A 938 -29.55 44.70 4.44
N ALA A 939 -28.64 45.06 5.37
CA ALA A 939 -28.76 46.08 6.44
C ALA A 939 -29.45 45.81 7.81
N CYS A 940 -28.74 46.25 8.87
CA CYS A 940 -29.18 46.70 10.22
C CYS A 940 -29.76 45.62 11.16
N SER A 941 -29.64 45.60 12.49
CA SER A 941 -29.01 46.41 13.55
C SER A 941 -29.46 45.77 14.89
N SER A 942 -28.62 45.77 15.93
CA SER A 942 -28.97 45.69 17.39
C SER A 942 -29.81 44.49 17.89
N GLY A 943 -29.63 43.92 19.08
CA GLY A 943 -28.86 44.25 20.26
C GLY A 943 -29.33 43.34 21.42
N TYR A 944 -28.44 43.16 22.39
CA TYR A 944 -28.67 43.05 23.85
C TYR A 944 -29.64 42.03 24.49
N ASP A 945 -29.15 41.58 25.66
CA ASP A 945 -29.84 41.10 26.87
C ASP A 945 -30.29 39.63 26.96
N GLY A 946 -29.49 38.83 27.67
CA GLY A 946 -29.57 38.71 29.13
C GLY A 946 -30.77 37.96 29.71
N GLY A 947 -30.54 37.03 30.63
CA GLY A 947 -31.58 36.59 31.56
C GLY A 947 -31.43 35.17 32.10
N ASP A 948 -30.86 35.08 33.29
CA ASP A 948 -30.94 33.96 34.24
C ASP A 948 -32.37 33.44 34.47
N GLY A 949 -32.45 32.22 35.03
CA GLY A 949 -33.56 31.89 35.93
C GLY A 949 -33.98 30.44 35.88
N GLY A 950 -33.60 29.69 36.90
CA GLY A 950 -33.93 28.28 37.06
C GLY A 950 -35.33 28.02 37.61
N GLY A 951 -35.56 26.74 37.94
CA GLY A 951 -36.51 26.34 38.97
C GLY A 951 -37.45 25.21 38.57
N GLY A 952 -37.37 24.12 39.33
CA GLY A 952 -38.57 23.55 39.95
C GLY A 952 -39.19 22.31 39.31
N ASP A 953 -38.82 21.16 39.88
CA ASP A 953 -39.67 20.07 40.37
C ASP A 953 -41.10 19.90 39.82
N GLY A 954 -41.43 18.62 39.58
CA GLY A 954 -42.67 18.06 40.12
C GLY A 954 -43.52 17.23 39.17
N GLY A 955 -43.35 15.91 39.26
CA GLY A 955 -44.42 14.92 39.49
C GLY A 955 -45.65 14.89 38.58
N GLY A 956 -45.95 13.69 38.05
CA GLY A 956 -47.25 13.41 37.46
C GLY A 956 -47.34 12.01 36.87
N ASP A 957 -47.69 11.06 37.74
CA ASP A 957 -48.10 9.69 37.44
C ASP A 957 -49.07 9.54 36.27
N GLY A 958 -49.08 8.34 35.69
CA GLY A 958 -50.35 7.63 35.65
C GLY A 958 -50.76 6.96 34.34
N CYS A 959 -50.42 5.66 34.29
CA CYS A 959 -51.33 4.57 33.91
C CYS A 959 -51.64 4.28 32.43
N GLY A 960 -51.44 3.01 32.09
CA GLY A 960 -52.53 2.23 31.49
C GLY A 960 -52.17 1.53 30.19
N GLY A 961 -51.58 0.34 30.32
CA GLY A 961 -51.40 -0.60 29.20
C GLY A 961 -52.71 -1.22 28.72
N GLY A 962 -52.61 -1.89 27.58
CA GLY A 962 -53.68 -2.68 26.97
C GLY A 962 -53.14 -3.46 25.77
N ASP A 963 -52.70 -4.67 26.08
CA ASP A 963 -52.42 -5.88 25.29
C ASP A 963 -52.72 -5.92 23.78
N GLY A 964 -51.78 -6.55 23.06
CA GLY A 964 -51.96 -7.95 22.65
C GLY A 964 -52.38 -8.21 21.20
N GLY A 965 -51.42 -8.73 20.42
CA GLY A 965 -51.60 -9.29 19.08
C GLY A 965 -50.26 -9.54 18.40
#